data_AF-A0A095XRL7-F1
#
_entry.id   AF-A0A095XRL7-F1
#
_cell.length_a   1.000
_cell.length_b   1.000
_cell.length_c   1.000
_cell.angle_alpha   90.00
_cell.angle_beta   90.00
_cell.angle_gamma   90.00
#
_symmetry.space_group_name_H-M   'P 1'
#
loop_
_entity.id
_entity.type
_entity.pdbx_description
1 polymer ?
#
loop_
_entity_poly.entity_id
_entity_poly.type
_entity_poly.pdbx_seq_one_letter_code
_entity_poly.pdbx_strand_id
1 'polypeptide(L)'
;MKWLIALFLALLLAWPSLAQTPPQQKIDDLVRLLQDPEIRTWLENGAPRPAGATAAAATVNGPSSDLAAWESSTRARLDQTLAAFPRIPSEISAAAVRIREDAVSSGYAPVFIILAGLLALGLAAEWIYRRTQRFSNLVIRELAPVAVFAITMAIVFFAFNWPPLVRVVLFAYISAFVLYRVGSVLIALALVEQPASRVRAHIILGIAAFAMATVLAGGYTGVDPAVSDAVSLGFSVLVLVLASEAVWSSRHIPVSRKILLTAFLVVVWMFWCLDLKGLFWLSLYALLLPEALRAVGRAAASLSPADPHSLQGVLIVRGARALAVAAALGWLALVWQFNPDSLGHMNPTVAAIFYGLLKSVVVLLIADLAWQIAKTWIDRSMAAAEQSGGMSPAEAARRARFRTLLPIFRHALAAMVIVMTGLIVLSELGVEIGPLLAGAGVFGVALGFGSQTLVKDVISGIFYMLDDAFRVGEYIQASSYKGTVEGFSLRSVRLRHHRGPVYTVPFGELGAVQNMSRDWAVVKFIISVAYDTDVAQVKKLTKAVGKELQKDPEFEPLIIETLKMKGVEKFGDYGIDLSFGMMLKPSQFQSMIRRRAYAMIREAFQQNGISFAHPMVQVGGEEKDGAAAAMALRSQQIQTAAAEGVNASPQS
;
A
#
# COMPACT_ATOMS: atom_id res chain seq x y z
N MET A 1 20.52 4.27 13.64
CA MET A 1 21.16 2.97 14.02
C MET A 1 21.36 2.80 15.52
N LYS A 2 21.77 3.82 16.30
CA LYS A 2 22.01 3.66 17.76
C LYS A 2 20.74 3.45 18.61
N TRP A 3 19.59 4.02 18.21
CA TRP A 3 18.32 3.83 18.93
C TRP A 3 17.69 2.44 18.76
N LEU A 4 17.95 1.75 17.64
CA LEU A 4 17.47 0.37 17.41
C LEU A 4 18.16 -0.65 18.32
N ILE A 5 19.44 -0.42 18.62
CA ILE A 5 20.22 -1.27 19.53
C ILE A 5 19.79 -1.00 20.98
N ALA A 6 19.49 0.25 21.34
CA ALA A 6 18.96 0.61 22.66
C ALA A 6 17.56 0.03 22.92
N LEU A 7 16.69 0.03 21.89
CA LEU A 7 15.37 -0.61 21.97
C LEU A 7 15.46 -2.14 22.09
N PHE A 8 16.44 -2.74 21.40
CA PHE A 8 16.70 -4.19 21.45
C PHE A 8 17.32 -4.61 22.80
N LEU A 9 18.20 -3.79 23.40
CA LEU A 9 18.73 -4.02 24.75
C LEU A 9 17.67 -3.77 25.84
N ALA A 10 16.76 -2.82 25.65
CA ALA A 10 15.65 -2.57 26.57
C ALA A 10 14.61 -3.72 26.54
N LEU A 11 14.39 -4.36 25.39
CA LEU A 11 13.53 -5.55 25.26
C LEU A 11 14.14 -6.80 25.93
N LEU A 12 15.47 -6.91 25.99
CA LEU A 12 16.17 -8.03 26.64
C LEU A 12 16.15 -7.95 28.17
N LEU A 13 15.96 -6.77 28.75
CA LEU A 13 15.95 -6.55 30.20
C LEU A 13 14.54 -6.53 30.84
N ALA A 14 13.48 -6.67 30.04
CA ALA A 14 12.09 -6.54 30.49
C ALA A 14 11.26 -7.83 30.29
N TRP A 15 11.87 -9.01 30.46
CA TRP A 15 11.12 -10.27 30.45
C TRP A 15 10.76 -10.69 31.88
N PRO A 16 9.52 -10.52 32.34
CA PRO A 16 8.97 -11.45 33.30
C PRO A 16 8.65 -12.75 32.55
N SER A 17 9.15 -13.87 33.06
CA SER A 17 8.72 -15.21 32.68
C SER A 17 7.25 -15.39 33.07
N LEU A 18 6.32 -14.95 32.22
CA LEU A 18 4.93 -15.34 32.33
C LEU A 18 4.79 -16.69 31.64
N ALA A 19 4.93 -17.73 32.44
CA ALA A 19 4.50 -19.08 32.08
C ALA A 19 3.05 -19.00 31.57
N GLN A 20 2.81 -19.50 30.37
CA GLN A 20 1.45 -19.74 29.89
C GLN A 20 0.77 -20.68 30.90
N THR A 21 -0.15 -20.16 31.70
CA THR A 21 -1.03 -21.00 32.49
C THR A 21 -1.84 -21.87 31.52
N PRO A 22 -1.80 -23.20 31.62
CA PRO A 22 -2.62 -24.04 30.77
C PRO A 22 -4.10 -23.64 30.91
N PRO A 23 -4.90 -23.70 29.82
CA PRO A 23 -6.28 -23.25 29.85
C PRO A 23 -7.04 -24.01 30.93
N GLN A 24 -7.64 -23.28 31.89
CA GLN A 24 -8.34 -23.83 33.06
C GLN A 24 -9.33 -24.95 32.68
N GLN A 25 -9.98 -24.83 31.52
CA GLN A 25 -10.86 -25.86 30.95
C GLN A 25 -10.23 -27.26 30.86
N LYS A 26 -8.96 -27.38 30.46
CA LYS A 26 -8.28 -28.68 30.38
C LYS A 26 -7.95 -29.24 31.76
N ILE A 27 -7.73 -28.37 32.74
CA ILE A 27 -7.49 -28.75 34.13
C ILE A 27 -8.81 -29.23 34.75
N ASP A 28 -9.90 -28.49 34.52
CA ASP A 28 -11.24 -28.84 35.00
C ASP A 28 -11.74 -30.15 34.39
N ASP A 29 -11.52 -30.38 33.09
CA ASP A 29 -11.83 -31.64 32.42
C ASP A 29 -11.01 -32.81 32.98
N LEU A 30 -9.72 -32.59 33.27
CA LEU A 30 -8.86 -33.60 33.88
C LEU A 30 -9.30 -33.95 35.30
N VAL A 31 -9.65 -32.93 36.10
CA VAL A 31 -10.18 -33.10 37.46
C VAL A 31 -11.52 -33.83 37.42
N ARG A 32 -12.38 -33.52 36.45
CA ARG A 32 -13.67 -34.20 36.24
C ARG A 32 -13.49 -35.67 35.86
N LEU A 33 -12.55 -35.98 34.96
CA LEU A 33 -12.23 -37.36 34.56
C LEU A 33 -11.58 -38.15 35.71
N LEU A 34 -10.74 -37.52 36.52
CA LEU A 34 -10.15 -38.13 37.72
C LEU A 34 -11.14 -38.28 38.88
N GLN A 35 -12.32 -37.65 38.81
CA GLN A 35 -13.41 -37.82 39.78
C GLN A 35 -14.41 -38.89 39.35
N ASP A 36 -14.31 -39.40 38.11
CA ASP A 36 -15.16 -40.48 37.61
C ASP A 36 -14.82 -41.81 38.32
N PRO A 37 -15.78 -42.45 39.02
CA PRO A 37 -15.54 -43.69 39.77
C PRO A 37 -15.08 -44.86 38.89
N GLU A 38 -15.47 -44.91 37.61
CA GLU A 38 -15.01 -45.95 36.68
C GLU A 38 -13.53 -45.78 36.32
N ILE A 39 -13.07 -44.53 36.15
CA ILE A 39 -11.67 -44.24 35.83
C ILE A 39 -10.77 -44.45 37.05
N ARG A 40 -11.24 -44.14 38.26
CA ARG A 40 -10.51 -44.43 39.50
C ARG A 40 -10.35 -45.92 39.74
N THR A 41 -11.42 -46.70 39.58
CA THR A 41 -11.36 -48.16 39.72
C THR A 41 -10.49 -48.80 38.63
N TRP A 42 -10.48 -48.24 37.42
CA TRP A 42 -9.58 -48.65 36.35
C TRP A 42 -8.10 -48.34 36.63
N LEU A 43 -7.81 -47.22 37.29
CA LEU A 43 -6.45 -46.85 37.74
C LEU A 43 -5.98 -47.67 38.95
N GLU A 44 -6.86 -47.92 39.93
CA GLU A 44 -6.56 -48.67 41.16
C GLU A 44 -6.38 -50.17 40.89
N ASN A 45 -7.14 -50.74 39.96
CA ASN A 45 -7.04 -52.16 39.60
C ASN A 45 -5.89 -52.48 38.63
N GLY A 46 -5.16 -51.45 38.17
CA GLY A 46 -4.05 -51.59 37.23
C GLY A 46 -4.52 -51.99 35.83
N ALA A 47 -4.53 -51.03 34.90
CA ALA A 47 -4.79 -51.29 33.49
C ALA A 47 -3.96 -52.49 32.97
N PRO A 48 -4.54 -53.41 32.18
CA PRO A 48 -3.78 -54.53 31.61
C PRO A 48 -2.67 -53.96 30.74
N ARG A 49 -1.41 -54.12 31.15
CA ARG A 49 -0.26 -53.79 30.30
C ARG A 49 -0.24 -54.79 29.14
N PRO A 50 -0.34 -54.37 27.87
CA PRO A 50 -0.08 -55.27 26.76
C PRO A 50 1.36 -55.79 26.89
N ALA A 51 1.51 -57.11 26.89
CA ALA A 51 2.80 -57.78 26.89
C ALA A 51 3.57 -57.38 25.62
N GLY A 52 4.56 -56.49 25.78
CA GLY A 52 5.36 -55.95 24.68
C GLY A 52 5.91 -54.54 24.92
N ALA A 53 5.45 -53.82 25.94
CA ALA A 53 6.03 -52.52 26.30
C ALA A 53 7.06 -52.68 27.42
N THR A 54 8.33 -52.89 27.04
CA THR A 54 9.45 -52.47 27.88
C THR A 54 9.24 -51.03 28.31
N ALA A 55 9.57 -50.74 29.57
CA ALA A 55 9.38 -49.45 30.20
C ALA A 55 9.99 -48.29 29.38
N ALA A 56 9.20 -47.69 28.51
CA ALA A 56 9.34 -46.29 28.16
C ALA A 56 8.70 -45.50 29.30
N ALA A 57 9.42 -45.41 30.41
CA ALA A 57 9.27 -44.24 31.25
C ALA A 57 9.39 -43.05 30.31
N ALA A 58 8.34 -42.22 30.22
CA ALA A 58 8.47 -40.89 29.65
C ALA A 58 9.43 -40.13 30.58
N THR A 59 10.72 -40.35 30.39
CA THR A 59 11.75 -39.45 30.87
C THR A 59 11.42 -38.14 30.19
N VAL A 60 11.02 -37.16 30.99
CA VAL A 60 11.15 -35.76 30.61
C VAL A 60 12.65 -35.59 30.36
N ASN A 61 13.07 -35.80 29.11
CA ASN A 61 14.44 -35.65 28.69
C ASN A 61 14.77 -34.17 28.90
N GLY A 62 15.55 -33.88 29.95
CA GLY A 62 16.05 -32.53 30.15
C GLY A 62 16.98 -32.15 28.98
N PRO A 63 17.23 -30.85 28.75
CA PRO A 63 18.16 -30.41 27.70
C PRO A 63 19.57 -31.04 27.79
N SER A 64 19.94 -31.56 28.97
CA SER A 64 21.19 -32.31 29.18
C SER A 64 21.19 -33.72 28.59
N SER A 65 20.05 -34.43 28.53
CA SER A 65 19.98 -35.77 27.92
C SER A 65 19.98 -35.72 26.41
N ASP A 66 19.38 -34.68 25.81
CA ASP A 66 19.37 -34.49 24.36
C ASP A 66 20.76 -34.15 23.82
N LEU A 67 21.50 -33.30 24.54
CA LEU A 67 22.89 -32.97 24.20
C LEU A 67 23.80 -34.19 24.32
N ALA A 68 23.64 -35.00 25.38
CA ALA A 68 24.41 -36.22 25.56
C ALA A 68 24.10 -37.28 24.49
N ALA A 69 22.82 -37.41 24.09
CA ALA A 69 22.41 -38.29 22.99
C ALA A 69 23.04 -37.87 21.67
N TRP A 70 22.99 -36.57 21.33
CA TRP A 70 23.65 -36.03 20.15
C TRP A 70 25.17 -36.18 20.18
N GLU A 71 25.81 -35.94 21.34
CA GLU A 71 27.26 -36.12 21.48
C GLU A 71 27.66 -37.58 21.22
N SER A 72 26.91 -38.53 21.79
CA SER A 72 27.17 -39.95 21.61
C SER A 72 26.97 -40.41 20.16
N SER A 73 25.91 -39.95 19.49
CA SER A 73 25.64 -40.29 18.09
C SER A 73 26.68 -39.67 17.15
N THR A 74 27.10 -38.43 17.42
CA THR A 74 28.13 -37.73 16.65
C THR A 74 29.48 -38.41 16.78
N ARG A 75 29.90 -38.80 17.98
CA ARG A 75 31.14 -39.57 18.20
C ARG A 75 31.11 -40.91 17.49
N ALA A 76 30.02 -41.67 17.64
CA ALA A 76 29.87 -42.97 16.99
C ALA A 76 29.95 -42.85 15.45
N ARG A 77 29.34 -41.81 14.87
CA ARG A 77 29.43 -41.54 13.43
C ARG A 77 30.86 -41.21 13.01
N LEU A 78 31.54 -40.32 13.73
CA LEU A 78 32.93 -39.95 13.46
C LEU A 78 33.85 -41.19 13.49
N ASP A 79 33.71 -42.05 14.50
CA ASP A 79 34.51 -43.26 14.64
C ASP A 79 34.23 -44.25 13.48
N GLN A 80 32.97 -44.43 13.09
CA GLN A 80 32.59 -45.27 11.96
C GLN A 80 33.11 -44.73 10.62
N THR A 81 33.02 -43.41 10.41
CA THR A 81 33.55 -42.73 9.22
C THR A 81 35.07 -42.88 9.15
N LEU A 82 35.79 -42.66 10.26
CA LEU A 82 37.23 -42.82 10.34
C LEU A 82 37.69 -44.26 10.09
N ALA A 83 36.99 -45.24 10.66
CA ALA A 83 37.25 -46.66 10.43
C ALA A 83 36.93 -47.12 8.99
N ALA A 84 36.12 -46.37 8.24
CA ALA A 84 35.76 -46.67 6.86
C ALA A 84 36.79 -46.17 5.82
N PHE A 85 37.70 -45.25 6.17
CA PHE A 85 38.69 -44.70 5.23
C PHE A 85 39.52 -45.76 4.49
N PRO A 86 40.09 -46.79 5.16
CA PRO A 86 40.88 -47.81 4.47
C PRO A 86 40.05 -48.67 3.50
N ARG A 87 38.72 -48.74 3.69
CA ARG A 87 37.80 -49.52 2.86
C ARG A 87 37.35 -48.79 1.59
N ILE A 88 37.63 -47.49 1.46
CA ILE A 88 37.22 -46.68 0.31
C ILE A 88 37.67 -47.29 -1.04
N PRO A 89 38.94 -47.69 -1.24
CA PRO A 89 39.38 -48.18 -2.55
C PRO A 89 38.69 -49.48 -2.97
N SER A 90 38.52 -50.42 -2.02
CA SER A 90 37.87 -51.70 -2.29
C SER A 90 36.39 -51.53 -2.60
N GLU A 91 35.67 -50.69 -1.87
CA GLU A 91 34.24 -50.45 -2.06
C GLU A 91 33.94 -49.71 -3.36
N ILE A 92 34.78 -48.70 -3.72
CA ILE A 92 34.66 -48.02 -5.02
C ILE A 92 34.89 -49.01 -6.16
N SER A 93 35.89 -49.90 -6.03
CA SER A 93 36.17 -50.91 -7.05
C SER A 93 35.02 -51.91 -7.20
N ALA A 94 34.42 -52.35 -6.08
CA ALA A 94 33.26 -53.24 -6.07
C ALA A 94 32.02 -52.57 -6.68
N ALA A 95 31.75 -51.32 -6.34
CA ALA A 95 30.66 -50.54 -6.93
C ALA A 95 30.86 -50.36 -8.45
N ALA A 96 32.09 -50.05 -8.90
CA ALA A 96 32.40 -49.92 -10.31
C ALA A 96 32.18 -51.23 -11.09
N VAL A 97 32.50 -52.38 -10.49
CA VAL A 97 32.24 -53.71 -11.07
C VAL A 97 30.74 -53.96 -11.19
N ARG A 98 29.95 -53.74 -10.13
CA ARG A 98 28.49 -53.91 -10.15
C ARG A 98 27.81 -53.05 -11.21
N ILE A 99 28.21 -51.78 -11.31
CA ILE A 99 27.69 -50.83 -12.30
C ILE A 99 28.04 -51.29 -13.73
N ARG A 100 29.26 -51.81 -13.93
CA ARG A 100 29.70 -52.33 -15.22
C ARG A 100 28.95 -53.61 -15.61
N GLU A 101 28.73 -54.52 -14.67
CA GLU A 101 27.97 -55.76 -14.88
C GLU A 101 26.49 -55.46 -15.22
N ASP A 102 25.85 -54.52 -14.52
CA ASP A 102 24.48 -54.05 -14.82
C ASP A 102 24.38 -53.44 -16.23
N ALA A 103 25.38 -52.66 -16.63
CA ALA A 103 25.45 -52.09 -17.98
C ALA A 103 25.63 -53.17 -19.07
N VAL A 104 26.61 -54.06 -18.91
CA VAL A 104 26.97 -55.08 -19.92
C VAL A 104 25.88 -56.14 -20.05
N SER A 105 25.28 -56.59 -18.94
CA SER A 105 24.17 -57.55 -18.93
C SER A 105 22.94 -57.04 -19.68
N SER A 106 22.74 -55.71 -19.68
CA SER A 106 21.66 -55.05 -20.40
C SER A 106 22.07 -54.62 -21.83
N GLY A 107 23.25 -55.00 -22.32
CA GLY A 107 23.74 -54.68 -23.67
C GLY A 107 24.29 -53.26 -23.86
N TYR A 108 24.53 -52.52 -22.78
CA TYR A 108 25.04 -51.16 -22.82
C TYR A 108 26.57 -51.09 -22.62
N ALA A 109 27.19 -50.03 -23.14
CA ALA A 109 28.61 -49.73 -22.93
C ALA A 109 28.90 -49.35 -21.45
N PRO A 110 30.16 -49.38 -21.00
CA PRO A 110 30.54 -48.88 -19.68
C PRO A 110 30.01 -47.47 -19.40
N VAL A 111 29.49 -47.24 -18.19
CA VAL A 111 28.78 -46.00 -17.81
C VAL A 111 29.59 -44.73 -18.06
N PHE A 112 30.92 -44.76 -17.88
CA PHE A 112 31.78 -43.62 -18.18
C PHE A 112 31.80 -43.22 -19.66
N ILE A 113 31.73 -44.20 -20.58
CA ILE A 113 31.68 -43.95 -22.02
C ILE A 113 30.33 -43.36 -22.40
N ILE A 114 29.25 -43.90 -21.83
CA ILE A 114 27.90 -43.38 -22.02
C ILE A 114 27.82 -41.94 -21.51
N LEU A 115 28.28 -41.67 -20.28
CA LEU A 115 28.30 -40.34 -19.69
C LEU A 115 29.12 -39.37 -20.54
N ALA A 116 30.32 -39.76 -20.97
CA ALA A 116 31.17 -38.92 -21.82
C ALA A 116 30.52 -38.63 -23.18
N GLY A 117 29.88 -39.62 -23.80
CA GLY A 117 29.14 -39.45 -25.06
C GLY A 117 27.94 -38.52 -24.90
N LEU A 118 27.17 -38.67 -23.83
CA LEU A 118 26.05 -37.79 -23.49
C LEU A 118 26.54 -36.35 -23.27
N LEU A 119 27.54 -36.15 -22.40
CA LEU A 119 28.10 -34.83 -22.15
C LEU A 119 28.66 -34.18 -23.43
N ALA A 120 29.35 -34.95 -24.29
CA ALA A 120 29.84 -34.47 -25.57
C ALA A 120 28.71 -34.04 -26.51
N LEU A 121 27.63 -34.82 -26.58
CA LEU A 121 26.43 -34.48 -27.36
C LEU A 121 25.78 -33.20 -26.86
N GLY A 122 25.65 -33.05 -25.54
CA GLY A 122 25.10 -31.83 -24.94
C GLY A 122 25.96 -30.60 -25.22
N LEU A 123 27.28 -30.74 -25.06
CA LEU A 123 28.23 -29.65 -25.35
C LEU A 123 28.27 -29.30 -26.84
N ALA A 124 28.11 -30.28 -27.72
CA ALA A 124 28.00 -30.05 -29.16
C ALA A 124 26.73 -29.25 -29.50
N ALA A 125 25.57 -29.63 -28.92
CA ALA A 125 24.32 -28.88 -29.07
C ALA A 125 24.47 -27.43 -28.56
N GLU A 126 25.11 -27.26 -27.40
CA GLU A 126 25.41 -25.93 -26.85
C GLU A 126 26.32 -25.11 -27.78
N TRP A 127 27.38 -25.71 -28.29
CA TRP A 127 28.34 -25.05 -29.18
C TRP A 127 27.69 -24.60 -30.50
N ILE A 128 26.88 -25.46 -31.11
CA ILE A 128 26.09 -25.13 -32.31
C ILE A 128 25.15 -23.96 -32.00
N TYR A 129 24.45 -24.01 -30.87
CA TYR A 129 23.53 -22.95 -30.48
C TYR A 129 24.25 -21.61 -30.29
N ARG A 130 25.37 -21.59 -29.56
CA ARG A 130 26.21 -20.38 -29.35
C ARG A 130 26.76 -19.82 -30.65
N ARG A 131 27.08 -20.66 -31.62
CA ARG A 131 27.62 -20.24 -32.92
C ARG A 131 26.55 -19.61 -33.82
N THR A 132 25.29 -20.03 -33.66
CA THR A 132 24.20 -19.65 -34.56
C THR A 132 23.44 -18.41 -34.08
N GLN A 133 23.33 -18.19 -32.77
CA GLN A 133 22.56 -17.10 -32.18
C GLN A 133 23.46 -15.96 -31.68
N ARG A 134 23.17 -14.72 -32.09
CA ARG A 134 23.79 -13.50 -31.54
C ARG A 134 22.80 -12.75 -30.66
N PHE A 135 22.93 -12.91 -29.35
CA PHE A 135 22.11 -12.18 -28.38
C PHE A 135 22.76 -10.85 -28.00
N SER A 136 21.96 -9.79 -27.97
CA SER A 136 22.35 -8.48 -27.40
C SER A 136 22.32 -8.49 -25.87
N ASN A 137 21.47 -9.33 -25.25
CA ASN A 137 21.31 -9.40 -23.80
C ASN A 137 22.33 -10.37 -23.17
N LEU A 138 23.16 -9.85 -22.26
CA LEU A 138 24.23 -10.60 -21.58
C LEU A 138 23.71 -11.83 -20.82
N VAL A 139 22.54 -11.73 -20.19
CA VAL A 139 21.98 -12.86 -19.40
C VAL A 139 21.48 -13.98 -20.29
N ILE A 140 20.74 -13.64 -21.35
CA ILE A 140 20.24 -14.62 -22.32
C ILE A 140 21.43 -15.31 -22.99
N ARG A 141 22.49 -14.56 -23.31
CA ARG A 141 23.72 -15.10 -23.89
C ARG A 141 24.40 -16.16 -23.01
N GLU A 142 24.38 -16.00 -21.68
CA GLU A 142 25.03 -16.96 -20.77
C GLU A 142 24.09 -18.12 -20.35
N LEU A 143 22.79 -17.86 -20.15
CA LEU A 143 21.84 -18.88 -19.67
C LEU A 143 21.24 -19.74 -20.78
N ALA A 144 20.91 -19.18 -21.95
CA ALA A 144 20.25 -19.94 -23.02
C ALA A 144 21.07 -21.15 -23.49
N PRO A 145 22.41 -21.06 -23.65
CA PRO A 145 23.21 -22.23 -24.00
C PRO A 145 23.17 -23.34 -22.94
N VAL A 146 23.18 -22.97 -21.65
CA VAL A 146 23.08 -23.93 -20.54
C VAL A 146 21.70 -24.58 -20.51
N ALA A 147 20.64 -23.83 -20.80
CA ALA A 147 19.29 -24.37 -20.91
C ALA A 147 19.18 -25.35 -22.09
N VAL A 148 19.75 -25.02 -23.26
CA VAL A 148 19.81 -25.93 -24.41
C VAL A 148 20.55 -27.21 -24.05
N PHE A 149 21.73 -27.11 -23.41
CA PHE A 149 22.46 -28.26 -22.89
C PHE A 149 21.58 -29.14 -21.98
N ALA A 150 20.94 -28.54 -20.97
CA ALA A 150 20.14 -29.26 -19.99
C ALA A 150 18.92 -29.93 -20.64
N ILE A 151 18.24 -29.26 -21.57
CA ILE A 151 17.10 -29.80 -22.31
C ILE A 151 17.55 -30.95 -23.21
N THR A 152 18.65 -30.80 -23.96
CA THR A 152 19.20 -31.88 -24.79
C THR A 152 19.56 -33.10 -23.93
N MET A 153 20.22 -32.89 -22.78
CA MET A 153 20.53 -33.98 -21.86
C MET A 153 19.28 -34.64 -21.27
N ALA A 154 18.26 -33.86 -20.90
CA ALA A 154 17.01 -34.41 -20.39
C ALA A 154 16.29 -35.24 -21.46
N ILE A 155 16.16 -34.73 -22.69
CA ILE A 155 15.53 -35.46 -23.80
C ILE A 155 16.24 -36.79 -24.04
N VAL A 156 17.56 -36.77 -24.14
CA VAL A 156 18.33 -37.98 -24.40
C VAL A 156 18.24 -38.93 -23.19
N PHE A 157 18.34 -38.44 -21.95
CA PHE A 157 18.23 -39.28 -20.77
C PHE A 157 16.87 -39.99 -20.68
N PHE A 158 15.75 -39.30 -20.97
CA PHE A 158 14.41 -39.90 -20.91
C PHE A 158 14.02 -40.70 -22.16
N ALA A 159 14.71 -40.52 -23.29
CA ALA A 159 14.44 -41.28 -24.51
C ALA A 159 14.90 -42.74 -24.44
N PHE A 160 15.86 -43.06 -23.57
CA PHE A 160 16.44 -44.39 -23.43
C PHE A 160 16.05 -45.05 -22.10
N ASN A 161 15.74 -46.35 -22.14
CA ASN A 161 15.44 -47.15 -20.96
C ASN A 161 16.72 -47.71 -20.34
N TRP A 162 17.40 -46.90 -19.54
CA TRP A 162 18.66 -47.27 -18.88
C TRP A 162 18.46 -48.34 -17.78
N PRO A 163 19.45 -49.22 -17.55
CA PRO A 163 19.47 -50.15 -16.42
C PRO A 163 19.36 -49.41 -15.07
N PRO A 164 18.81 -50.03 -14.01
CA PRO A 164 18.48 -49.32 -12.77
C PRO A 164 19.66 -48.62 -12.11
N LEU A 165 20.82 -49.29 -11.98
CA LEU A 165 21.99 -48.69 -11.32
C LEU A 165 22.62 -47.63 -12.21
N VAL A 166 22.74 -47.93 -13.51
CA VAL A 166 23.27 -47.00 -14.53
C VAL A 166 22.43 -45.72 -14.57
N ARG A 167 21.11 -45.82 -14.51
CA ARG A 167 20.17 -44.70 -14.53
C ARG A 167 20.41 -43.72 -13.39
N VAL A 168 20.56 -44.23 -12.17
CA VAL A 168 20.77 -43.40 -10.99
C VAL A 168 22.13 -42.71 -11.03
N VAL A 169 23.19 -43.44 -11.43
CA VAL A 169 24.53 -42.87 -11.59
C VAL A 169 24.54 -41.78 -12.66
N LEU A 170 23.98 -42.05 -13.84
CA LEU A 170 23.86 -41.06 -14.92
C LEU A 170 23.06 -39.84 -14.47
N PHE A 171 21.92 -40.04 -13.80
CA PHE A 171 21.10 -38.95 -13.28
C PHE A 171 21.86 -38.08 -12.29
N ALA A 172 22.58 -38.67 -11.34
CA ALA A 172 23.37 -37.95 -10.34
C ALA A 172 24.47 -37.10 -10.99
N TYR A 173 25.26 -37.67 -11.90
CA TYR A 173 26.36 -36.96 -12.55
C TYR A 173 25.89 -35.92 -13.59
N ILE A 174 24.84 -36.21 -14.36
CA ILE A 174 24.25 -35.24 -15.30
C ILE A 174 23.66 -34.06 -14.53
N SER A 175 22.89 -34.32 -13.46
CA SER A 175 22.29 -33.27 -12.63
C SER A 175 23.36 -32.41 -11.97
N ALA A 176 24.42 -33.01 -11.42
CA ALA A 176 25.54 -32.28 -10.86
C ALA A 176 26.29 -31.43 -11.90
N PHE A 177 26.46 -31.95 -13.12
CA PHE A 177 27.07 -31.19 -14.20
C PHE A 177 26.19 -30.00 -14.62
N VAL A 178 24.87 -30.18 -14.73
CA VAL A 178 23.92 -29.09 -15.00
C VAL A 178 23.98 -28.04 -13.88
N LEU A 179 23.98 -28.46 -12.60
CA LEU A 179 24.10 -27.56 -11.45
C LEU A 179 25.44 -26.78 -11.47
N TYR A 180 26.54 -27.44 -11.81
CA TYR A 180 27.84 -26.80 -12.01
C TYR A 180 27.77 -25.75 -13.12
N ARG A 181 27.13 -26.04 -14.26
CA ARG A 181 27.00 -25.10 -15.38
C ARG A 181 26.14 -23.89 -15.00
N VAL A 182 25.01 -24.10 -14.33
CA VAL A 182 24.15 -23.02 -13.83
C VAL A 182 24.90 -22.17 -12.81
N GLY A 183 25.59 -22.79 -11.84
CA GLY A 183 26.40 -22.09 -10.85
C GLY A 183 27.59 -21.34 -11.46
N SER A 184 28.21 -21.87 -12.51
CA SER A 184 29.28 -21.22 -13.28
C SER A 184 28.80 -19.92 -13.94
N VAL A 185 27.59 -19.92 -14.50
CA VAL A 185 26.96 -18.69 -15.04
C VAL A 185 26.70 -17.68 -13.93
N LEU A 186 26.19 -18.12 -12.77
CA LEU A 186 25.97 -17.23 -11.63
C LEU A 186 27.29 -16.62 -11.11
N ILE A 187 28.36 -17.41 -11.02
CA ILE A 187 29.69 -16.93 -10.64
C ILE A 187 30.22 -15.94 -11.68
N ALA A 188 30.00 -16.20 -12.98
CA ALA A 188 30.38 -15.28 -14.05
C ALA A 188 29.67 -13.92 -13.94
N LEU A 189 28.39 -13.93 -13.58
CA LEU A 189 27.59 -12.73 -13.36
C LEU A 189 27.91 -12.04 -12.02
N ALA A 190 28.36 -12.78 -11.00
CA ALA A 190 28.72 -12.25 -9.69
C ALA A 190 30.11 -11.61 -9.69
N LEU A 191 31.13 -12.31 -10.19
CA LEU A 191 32.54 -11.96 -10.10
C LEU A 191 33.11 -11.39 -11.41
N VAL A 192 32.36 -10.47 -12.04
CA VAL A 192 32.73 -9.84 -13.31
C VAL A 192 34.10 -9.14 -13.24
N GLU A 193 34.43 -8.51 -12.11
CA GLU A 193 35.61 -7.66 -11.96
C GLU A 193 36.89 -8.41 -11.54
N GLN A 194 36.82 -9.73 -11.28
CA GLN A 194 37.95 -10.48 -10.71
C GLN A 194 38.20 -11.83 -11.42
N PRO A 195 39.00 -11.85 -12.51
CA PRO A 195 39.17 -13.06 -13.32
C PRO A 195 39.88 -14.20 -12.57
N ALA A 196 40.82 -13.90 -11.68
CA ALA A 196 41.57 -14.92 -10.92
C ALA A 196 40.71 -15.63 -9.85
N SER A 197 39.84 -14.90 -9.14
CA SER A 197 38.93 -15.50 -8.15
C SER A 197 37.79 -16.27 -8.83
N ARG A 198 37.37 -15.84 -10.03
CA ARG A 198 36.42 -16.57 -10.86
C ARG A 198 36.89 -17.99 -11.17
N VAL A 199 38.11 -18.17 -11.68
CA VAL A 199 38.62 -19.52 -12.03
C VAL A 199 38.63 -20.45 -10.80
N ARG A 200 39.10 -19.96 -9.65
CA ARG A 200 39.12 -20.72 -8.40
C ARG A 200 37.72 -21.10 -7.93
N ALA A 201 36.77 -20.16 -7.99
CA ALA A 201 35.38 -20.44 -7.65
C ALA A 201 34.74 -21.51 -8.56
N HIS A 202 35.11 -21.56 -9.85
CA HIS A 202 34.68 -22.63 -10.76
C HIS A 202 35.26 -23.99 -10.35
N ILE A 203 36.55 -24.04 -10.01
CA ILE A 203 37.21 -25.28 -9.58
C ILE A 203 36.55 -25.81 -8.29
N ILE A 204 36.33 -24.93 -7.30
CA ILE A 204 35.68 -25.29 -6.04
C ILE A 204 34.25 -25.79 -6.28
N LEU A 205 33.47 -25.09 -7.10
CA LEU A 205 32.10 -25.50 -7.46
C LEU A 205 32.09 -26.84 -8.20
N GLY A 206 33.03 -27.07 -9.11
CA GLY A 206 33.14 -28.31 -9.87
C GLY A 206 33.46 -29.51 -8.98
N ILE A 207 34.41 -29.35 -8.05
CA ILE A 207 34.76 -30.38 -7.06
C ILE A 207 33.58 -30.65 -6.13
N ALA A 208 32.89 -29.61 -5.64
CA ALA A 208 31.72 -29.78 -4.79
C ALA A 208 30.56 -30.49 -5.51
N ALA A 209 30.29 -30.15 -6.77
CA ALA A 209 29.26 -30.80 -7.58
C ALA A 209 29.62 -32.28 -7.85
N PHE A 210 30.89 -32.56 -8.17
CA PHE A 210 31.37 -33.92 -8.36
C PHE A 210 31.24 -34.75 -7.07
N ALA A 211 31.70 -34.21 -5.94
CA ALA A 211 31.58 -34.86 -4.63
C ALA A 211 30.12 -35.19 -4.29
N MET A 212 29.20 -34.26 -4.51
CA MET A 212 27.76 -34.47 -4.32
C MET A 212 27.23 -35.61 -5.21
N ALA A 213 27.62 -35.64 -6.49
CA ALA A 213 27.23 -36.72 -7.39
C ALA A 213 27.75 -38.09 -6.94
N THR A 214 29.01 -38.14 -6.47
CA THR A 214 29.63 -39.37 -5.98
C THR A 214 28.93 -39.90 -4.72
N VAL A 215 28.60 -39.03 -3.77
CA VAL A 215 27.88 -39.41 -2.53
C VAL A 215 26.45 -39.87 -2.84
N LEU A 216 25.73 -39.13 -3.70
CA LEU A 216 24.38 -39.52 -4.14
C LEU A 216 24.39 -40.86 -4.87
N ALA A 217 25.32 -41.07 -5.80
CA ALA A 217 25.46 -42.34 -6.53
C ALA A 217 25.87 -43.50 -5.60
N GLY A 218 26.73 -43.25 -4.60
CA GLY A 218 27.16 -44.23 -3.61
C GLY A 218 25.98 -44.84 -2.83
N GLY A 219 25.02 -44.00 -2.42
CA GLY A 219 23.85 -44.44 -1.66
C GLY A 219 22.96 -45.46 -2.40
N TYR A 220 22.91 -45.41 -3.73
CA TYR A 220 22.07 -46.30 -4.55
C TYR A 220 22.83 -47.49 -5.16
N THR A 221 24.16 -47.47 -5.14
CA THR A 221 25.01 -48.51 -5.74
C THR A 221 25.40 -49.62 -4.75
N GLY A 222 24.86 -49.53 -3.52
CA GLY A 222 25.09 -50.51 -2.46
C GLY A 222 26.45 -50.37 -1.78
N VAL A 223 27.02 -49.16 -1.76
CA VAL A 223 28.19 -48.80 -0.96
C VAL A 223 27.75 -48.59 0.49
N ASP A 224 28.54 -49.09 1.44
CA ASP A 224 28.31 -48.87 2.88
C ASP A 224 28.15 -47.36 3.18
N PRO A 225 27.06 -46.92 3.86
CA PRO A 225 26.87 -45.51 4.22
C PRO A 225 28.06 -44.88 4.94
N ALA A 226 28.79 -45.64 5.78
CA ALA A 226 29.97 -45.15 6.48
C ALA A 226 31.13 -44.80 5.52
N VAL A 227 31.23 -45.54 4.41
CA VAL A 227 32.23 -45.29 3.35
C VAL A 227 31.83 -44.09 2.50
N SER A 228 30.53 -43.93 2.20
CA SER A 228 30.00 -42.74 1.53
C SER A 228 30.23 -41.47 2.35
N ASP A 229 30.02 -41.53 3.67
CA ASP A 229 30.34 -40.45 4.61
C ASP A 229 31.85 -40.14 4.65
N ALA A 230 32.72 -41.17 4.58
CA ALA A 230 34.17 -40.97 4.56
C ALA A 230 34.64 -40.30 3.25
N VAL A 231 34.05 -40.68 2.12
CA VAL A 231 34.27 -40.03 0.82
C VAL A 231 33.80 -38.56 0.87
N SER A 232 32.61 -38.31 1.43
CA SER A 232 32.07 -36.96 1.64
C SER A 232 33.01 -36.10 2.50
N LEU A 233 33.52 -36.65 3.61
CA LEU A 233 34.48 -35.97 4.48
C LEU A 233 35.78 -35.63 3.73
N GLY A 234 36.33 -36.57 2.97
CA GLY A 234 37.54 -36.35 2.16
C GLY A 234 37.37 -35.21 1.15
N PHE A 235 36.27 -35.19 0.40
CA PHE A 235 35.97 -34.09 -0.51
C PHE A 235 35.71 -32.76 0.22
N SER A 236 35.08 -32.78 1.39
CA SER A 236 34.84 -31.56 2.19
C SER A 236 36.15 -30.90 2.65
N VAL A 237 37.15 -31.70 3.03
CA VAL A 237 38.49 -31.22 3.39
C VAL A 237 39.19 -30.61 2.18
N LEU A 238 39.10 -31.27 1.01
CA LEU A 238 39.65 -30.72 -0.23
C LEU A 238 39.03 -29.37 -0.58
N VAL A 239 37.71 -29.24 -0.47
CA VAL A 239 36.98 -27.98 -0.68
C VAL A 239 37.42 -26.90 0.32
N LEU A 240 37.60 -27.25 1.60
CA LEU A 240 38.08 -26.32 2.63
C LEU A 240 39.48 -25.81 2.34
N VAL A 241 40.40 -26.70 1.94
CA VAL A 241 41.79 -26.34 1.60
C VAL A 241 41.80 -25.38 0.41
N LEU A 242 41.06 -25.69 -0.65
CA LEU A 242 40.97 -24.83 -1.85
C LEU A 242 40.30 -23.48 -1.54
N ALA A 243 39.26 -23.47 -0.70
CA ALA A 243 38.60 -22.24 -0.26
C ALA A 243 39.55 -21.37 0.58
N SER A 244 40.32 -21.99 1.47
CA SER A 244 41.34 -21.30 2.28
C SER A 244 42.45 -20.73 1.40
N GLU A 245 42.98 -21.53 0.46
CA GLU A 245 43.97 -21.07 -0.51
C GLU A 245 43.43 -19.89 -1.34
N ALA A 246 42.17 -19.93 -1.78
CA ALA A 246 41.52 -18.84 -2.51
C ALA A 246 41.45 -17.53 -1.71
N VAL A 247 41.21 -17.60 -0.39
CA VAL A 247 41.23 -16.43 0.51
C VAL A 247 42.66 -15.88 0.65
N TRP A 248 43.65 -16.74 0.88
CA TRP A 248 45.04 -16.32 1.11
C TRP A 248 45.70 -15.72 -0.13
N SER A 249 45.39 -16.27 -1.29
CA SER A 249 45.88 -15.81 -2.59
C SER A 249 45.19 -14.54 -3.12
N SER A 250 44.16 -14.02 -2.43
CA SER A 250 43.51 -12.76 -2.78
C SER A 250 44.39 -11.56 -2.37
N ARG A 251 44.86 -10.76 -3.35
CA ARG A 251 45.81 -9.65 -3.10
C ARG A 251 45.19 -8.41 -2.43
N HIS A 252 43.87 -8.20 -2.57
CA HIS A 252 43.20 -6.97 -2.13
C HIS A 252 42.61 -7.04 -0.71
N ILE A 253 42.75 -8.16 0.00
CA ILE A 253 42.16 -8.36 1.33
C ILE A 253 43.27 -8.20 2.39
N PRO A 254 43.08 -7.36 3.43
CA PRO A 254 44.05 -7.23 4.51
C PRO A 254 44.20 -8.54 5.30
N VAL A 255 45.38 -8.78 5.87
CA VAL A 255 45.72 -10.03 6.57
C VAL A 255 44.74 -10.35 7.70
N SER A 256 44.31 -9.35 8.48
CA SER A 256 43.32 -9.52 9.56
C SER A 256 42.00 -10.11 9.05
N ARG A 257 41.50 -9.62 7.90
CA ARG A 257 40.28 -10.11 7.29
C ARG A 257 40.47 -11.49 6.64
N LYS A 258 41.67 -11.81 6.14
CA LYS A 258 41.99 -13.16 5.65
C LYS A 258 41.90 -14.19 6.77
N ILE A 259 42.54 -13.91 7.92
CA ILE A 259 42.51 -14.78 9.10
C ILE A 259 41.06 -14.99 9.56
N LEU A 260 40.27 -13.91 9.64
CA LEU A 260 38.86 -13.99 10.01
C LEU A 260 38.04 -14.85 9.03
N LEU A 261 38.23 -14.66 7.71
CA LEU A 261 37.53 -15.43 6.69
C LEU A 261 37.93 -16.92 6.71
N THR A 262 39.21 -17.24 6.90
CA THR A 262 39.63 -18.63 7.04
C THR A 262 39.11 -19.27 8.32
N ALA A 263 39.10 -18.55 9.44
CA ALA A 263 38.50 -19.04 10.68
C ALA A 263 36.99 -19.30 10.49
N PHE A 264 36.29 -18.39 9.80
CA PHE A 264 34.89 -18.58 9.45
C PHE A 264 34.67 -19.82 8.58
N LEU A 265 35.48 -20.03 7.53
CA LEU A 265 35.38 -21.22 6.67
C LEU A 265 35.60 -22.52 7.45
N VAL A 266 36.55 -22.54 8.40
CA VAL A 266 36.77 -23.69 9.28
C VAL A 266 35.55 -23.95 10.17
N VAL A 267 34.93 -22.91 10.73
CA VAL A 267 33.69 -23.04 11.53
C VAL A 267 32.54 -23.59 10.67
N VAL A 268 32.38 -23.10 9.43
CA VAL A 268 31.38 -23.63 8.49
C VAL A 268 31.63 -25.12 8.21
N TRP A 269 32.89 -25.50 7.99
CA TRP A 269 33.26 -26.90 7.79
C TRP A 269 33.00 -27.76 9.04
N MET A 270 33.25 -27.25 10.25
CA MET A 270 32.89 -27.96 11.49
C MET A 270 31.37 -28.21 11.57
N PHE A 271 30.53 -27.26 11.17
CA PHE A 271 29.07 -27.50 11.13
C PHE A 271 28.68 -28.63 10.18
N TRP A 272 29.39 -28.79 9.06
CA TRP A 272 29.19 -29.94 8.17
C TRP A 272 29.61 -31.26 8.84
N CYS A 273 30.79 -31.30 9.47
CA CYS A 273 31.28 -32.50 10.15
C CYS A 273 30.41 -32.94 11.34
N LEU A 274 29.79 -31.99 12.04
CA LEU A 274 28.93 -32.22 13.19
C LEU A 274 27.46 -32.53 12.83
N ASP A 275 27.17 -32.71 11.54
CA ASP A 275 25.81 -32.86 10.97
C ASP A 275 24.84 -31.71 11.28
N LEU A 276 25.37 -30.52 11.59
CA LEU A 276 24.57 -29.32 11.87
C LEU A 276 24.20 -28.61 10.56
N LYS A 277 23.48 -29.33 9.68
CA LYS A 277 23.14 -28.91 8.31
C LYS A 277 22.45 -27.55 8.25
N GLY A 278 21.55 -27.24 9.20
CA GLY A 278 20.89 -25.93 9.27
C GLY A 278 21.87 -24.77 9.46
N LEU A 279 22.81 -24.89 10.41
CA LEU A 279 23.84 -23.88 10.68
C LEU A 279 24.86 -23.79 9.55
N PHE A 280 25.20 -24.92 8.93
CA PHE A 280 26.05 -24.96 7.74
C PHE A 280 25.45 -24.12 6.61
N TRP A 281 24.21 -24.37 6.20
CA TRP A 281 23.56 -23.64 5.11
C TRP A 281 23.33 -22.17 5.46
N LEU A 282 22.95 -21.86 6.69
CA LEU A 282 22.79 -20.48 7.15
C LEU A 282 24.11 -19.70 7.04
N SER A 283 25.22 -20.30 7.46
CA SER A 283 26.54 -19.68 7.39
C SER A 283 27.06 -19.58 5.95
N LEU A 284 26.79 -20.59 5.13
CA LEU A 284 27.09 -20.57 3.70
C LEU A 284 26.32 -19.46 2.98
N TYR A 285 25.04 -19.27 3.30
CA TYR A 285 24.23 -18.18 2.77
C TYR A 285 24.71 -16.81 3.25
N ALA A 286 25.14 -16.67 4.51
CA ALA A 286 25.74 -15.42 4.99
C ALA A 286 26.95 -14.99 4.14
N LEU A 287 27.72 -15.95 3.60
CA LEU A 287 28.86 -15.69 2.73
C LEU A 287 28.48 -15.46 1.26
N LEU A 288 27.62 -16.32 0.69
CA LEU A 288 27.36 -16.36 -0.75
C LEU A 288 26.17 -15.52 -1.21
N LEU A 289 25.15 -15.34 -0.35
CA LEU A 289 23.91 -14.66 -0.70
C LEU A 289 24.12 -13.21 -1.14
N PRO A 290 24.99 -12.38 -0.52
CA PRO A 290 25.19 -11.00 -0.96
C PRO A 290 25.68 -10.89 -2.42
N GLU A 291 26.64 -11.73 -2.82
CA GLU A 291 27.15 -11.74 -4.19
C GLU A 291 26.14 -12.34 -5.17
N ALA A 292 25.40 -13.37 -4.75
CA ALA A 292 24.31 -13.94 -5.53
C ALA A 292 23.21 -12.91 -5.82
N LEU A 293 22.78 -12.12 -4.81
CA LEU A 293 21.76 -11.08 -4.98
C LEU A 293 22.24 -9.92 -5.87
N ARG A 294 23.54 -9.61 -5.87
CA ARG A 294 24.13 -8.66 -6.82
C ARG A 294 24.12 -9.20 -8.24
N ALA A 295 24.44 -10.49 -8.43
CA ALA A 295 24.39 -11.15 -9.73
C ALA A 295 22.95 -11.20 -10.27
N VAL A 296 22.00 -11.66 -9.46
CA VAL A 296 20.57 -11.69 -9.79
C VAL A 296 20.04 -10.30 -10.12
N GLY A 297 20.44 -9.28 -9.35
CA GLY A 297 20.03 -7.90 -9.63
C GLY A 297 20.57 -7.35 -10.95
N ARG A 298 21.84 -7.63 -11.28
CA ARG A 298 22.43 -7.28 -12.58
C ARG A 298 21.72 -8.02 -13.72
N ALA A 299 21.40 -9.28 -13.51
CA ALA A 299 20.72 -10.09 -14.51
C ALA A 299 19.28 -9.61 -14.77
N ALA A 300 18.55 -9.33 -13.69
CA ALA A 300 17.20 -8.79 -13.78
C ALA A 300 17.18 -7.39 -14.42
N ALA A 301 18.19 -6.56 -14.17
CA ALA A 301 18.30 -5.24 -14.79
C ALA A 301 18.51 -5.32 -16.30
N SER A 302 19.30 -6.29 -16.79
CA SER A 302 19.51 -6.44 -18.23
C SER A 302 18.29 -7.00 -18.97
N LEU A 303 17.37 -7.66 -18.26
CA LEU A 303 16.11 -8.18 -18.82
C LEU A 303 15.00 -7.11 -18.88
N SER A 304 15.16 -5.97 -18.20
CA SER A 304 14.16 -4.90 -18.22
C SER A 304 14.41 -3.97 -19.42
N PRO A 305 13.44 -3.82 -20.35
CA PRO A 305 13.54 -2.86 -21.45
C PRO A 305 13.23 -1.42 -21.02
N ALA A 306 12.75 -1.24 -19.77
CA ALA A 306 12.32 0.04 -19.24
C ALA A 306 13.45 0.69 -18.43
N ASP A 307 13.45 2.03 -18.35
CA ASP A 307 14.45 2.78 -17.60
C ASP A 307 14.66 2.20 -16.19
N PRO A 308 15.89 2.24 -15.63
CA PRO A 308 16.18 1.79 -14.27
C PRO A 308 15.30 2.45 -13.19
N HIS A 309 14.72 3.61 -13.51
CA HIS A 309 13.81 4.38 -12.65
C HIS A 309 12.32 4.09 -12.92
N SER A 310 12.00 3.17 -13.84
CA SER A 310 10.64 2.75 -14.12
C SER A 310 10.11 1.78 -13.05
N LEU A 311 8.78 1.80 -12.80
CA LEU A 311 8.09 0.85 -11.91
C LEU A 311 8.42 -0.59 -12.29
N GLN A 312 8.40 -0.90 -13.59
CA GLN A 312 8.70 -2.22 -14.11
C GLN A 312 10.16 -2.61 -13.83
N GLY A 313 11.12 -1.71 -14.04
CA GLY A 313 12.53 -1.96 -13.75
C GLY A 313 12.80 -2.22 -12.27
N VAL A 314 12.21 -1.40 -11.38
CA VAL A 314 12.34 -1.59 -9.92
C VAL A 314 11.70 -2.91 -9.47
N LEU A 315 10.49 -3.21 -9.95
CA LEU A 315 9.77 -4.45 -9.65
C LEU A 315 10.55 -5.69 -10.13
N ILE A 316 11.09 -5.66 -11.35
CA ILE A 316 11.84 -6.79 -11.91
C ILE A 316 13.12 -7.02 -11.10
N VAL A 317 13.93 -5.99 -10.88
CA VAL A 317 15.23 -6.14 -10.20
C VAL A 317 15.07 -6.55 -8.75
N ARG A 318 14.17 -5.89 -8.02
CA ARG A 318 14.00 -6.13 -6.59
C ARG A 318 13.12 -7.33 -6.31
N GLY A 319 12.09 -7.57 -7.13
CA GLY A 319 11.33 -8.81 -7.11
C GLY A 319 12.20 -10.04 -7.38
N ALA A 320 13.12 -9.98 -8.36
CA ALA A 320 14.07 -11.07 -8.61
C ALA A 320 14.99 -11.33 -7.40
N ARG A 321 15.48 -10.28 -6.73
CA ARG A 321 16.25 -10.42 -5.48
C ARG A 321 15.42 -11.02 -4.35
N ALA A 322 14.19 -10.54 -4.15
CA ALA A 322 13.28 -11.07 -3.13
C ALA A 322 12.96 -12.54 -3.38
N LEU A 323 12.72 -12.94 -4.64
CA LEU A 323 12.53 -14.34 -5.03
C LEU A 323 13.78 -15.19 -4.76
N ALA A 324 14.98 -14.67 -5.03
CA ALA A 324 16.22 -15.38 -4.72
C ALA A 324 16.40 -15.58 -3.21
N VAL A 325 16.05 -14.59 -2.38
CA VAL A 325 16.06 -14.77 -0.92
C VAL A 325 14.98 -15.78 -0.51
N ALA A 326 13.75 -15.66 -1.02
CA ALA A 326 12.66 -16.60 -0.70
C ALA A 326 13.01 -18.05 -1.09
N ALA A 327 13.67 -18.27 -2.22
CA ALA A 327 14.15 -19.58 -2.63
C ALA A 327 15.23 -20.12 -1.67
N ALA A 328 16.17 -19.27 -1.22
CA ALA A 328 17.18 -19.66 -0.23
C ALA A 328 16.56 -20.01 1.13
N LEU A 329 15.56 -19.24 1.57
CA LEU A 329 14.79 -19.53 2.80
C LEU A 329 13.97 -20.82 2.66
N GLY A 330 13.33 -21.04 1.51
CA GLY A 330 12.59 -22.27 1.21
C GLY A 330 13.49 -23.50 1.22
N TRP A 331 14.69 -23.41 0.64
CA TRP A 331 15.69 -24.47 0.74
C TRP A 331 16.12 -24.72 2.19
N LEU A 332 16.37 -23.66 2.96
CA LEU A 332 16.73 -23.79 4.37
C LEU A 332 15.63 -24.49 5.18
N ALA A 333 14.37 -24.15 4.92
CA ALA A 333 13.21 -24.81 5.52
C ALA A 333 13.12 -26.29 5.13
N LEU A 334 13.37 -26.60 3.85
CA LEU A 334 13.38 -27.96 3.34
C LEU A 334 14.49 -28.80 3.99
N VAL A 335 15.72 -28.27 4.04
CA VAL A 335 16.85 -28.93 4.72
C VAL A 335 16.53 -29.17 6.20
N TRP A 336 15.88 -28.22 6.85
CA TRP A 336 15.46 -28.37 8.24
C TRP A 336 14.44 -29.51 8.38
N GLN A 337 13.37 -29.53 7.58
CA GLN A 337 12.33 -30.58 7.63
C GLN A 337 12.87 -32.00 7.34
N PHE A 338 13.82 -32.14 6.42
CA PHE A 338 14.39 -33.44 6.06
C PHE A 338 15.50 -33.93 7.02
N ASN A 339 15.84 -33.18 8.08
CA ASN A 339 16.80 -33.60 9.11
C ASN A 339 16.17 -33.54 10.52
N PRO A 340 15.24 -34.46 10.84
CA PRO A 340 14.53 -34.49 12.12
C PRO A 340 15.45 -34.76 13.32
N ASP A 341 16.58 -35.44 13.12
CA ASP A 341 17.54 -35.79 14.18
C ASP A 341 18.47 -34.64 14.60
N SER A 342 18.27 -33.45 14.03
CA SER A 342 19.05 -32.27 14.39
C SER A 342 18.68 -31.77 15.79
N LEU A 343 19.67 -31.30 16.55
CA LEU A 343 19.52 -30.68 17.88
C LEU A 343 18.39 -29.62 17.95
N GLY A 344 18.08 -28.97 16.83
CA GLY A 344 17.03 -27.95 16.75
C GLY A 344 15.60 -28.48 16.79
N HIS A 345 15.35 -29.74 16.40
CA HIS A 345 14.01 -30.36 16.52
C HIS A 345 13.78 -30.98 17.90
N MET A 346 14.85 -31.35 18.59
CA MET A 346 14.78 -31.90 19.96
C MET A 346 14.21 -30.87 20.95
N ASN A 347 14.43 -29.56 20.70
CA ASN A 347 13.87 -28.48 21.51
C ASN A 347 12.76 -27.71 20.77
N PRO A 348 11.48 -27.79 21.20
CA PRO A 348 10.36 -27.12 20.54
C PRO A 348 10.50 -25.59 20.50
N THR A 349 11.19 -24.99 21.47
CA THR A 349 11.44 -23.55 21.51
C THR A 349 12.41 -23.12 20.41
N VAL A 350 13.47 -23.90 20.16
CA VAL A 350 14.45 -23.61 19.09
C VAL A 350 13.80 -23.72 17.72
N ALA A 351 12.98 -24.76 17.52
CA ALA A 351 12.19 -24.91 16.29
C ALA A 351 11.24 -23.71 16.07
N ALA A 352 10.50 -23.29 17.10
CA ALA A 352 9.59 -22.14 17.01
C ALA A 352 10.34 -20.84 16.65
N ILE A 353 11.48 -20.57 17.30
CA ILE A 353 12.30 -19.39 17.01
C ILE A 353 12.84 -19.43 15.57
N PHE A 354 13.32 -20.59 15.12
CA PHE A 354 13.84 -20.76 13.77
C PHE A 354 12.78 -20.48 12.69
N TYR A 355 11.60 -21.10 12.82
CA TYR A 355 10.50 -20.84 11.89
C TYR A 355 9.97 -19.40 12.00
N GLY A 356 9.92 -18.83 13.20
CA GLY A 356 9.55 -17.43 13.42
C GLY A 356 10.51 -16.46 12.74
N LEU A 357 11.83 -16.69 12.83
CA LEU A 357 12.86 -15.94 12.11
C LEU A 357 12.69 -16.06 10.60
N LEU A 358 12.48 -17.28 10.09
CA LEU A 358 12.29 -17.54 8.67
C LEU A 358 11.11 -16.74 8.10
N LYS A 359 9.95 -16.84 8.76
CA LYS A 359 8.74 -16.10 8.40
C LYS A 359 8.94 -14.59 8.53
N SER A 360 9.64 -14.13 9.56
CA SER A 360 9.98 -12.71 9.74
C SER A 360 10.77 -12.15 8.56
N VAL A 361 11.73 -12.90 8.01
CA VAL A 361 12.45 -12.48 6.80
C VAL A 361 11.50 -12.38 5.61
N VAL A 362 10.57 -13.33 5.42
CA VAL A 362 9.56 -13.28 4.35
C VAL A 362 8.67 -12.03 4.48
N VAL A 363 8.19 -11.74 5.69
CA VAL A 363 7.40 -10.54 5.99
C VAL A 363 8.18 -9.27 5.65
N LEU A 364 9.46 -9.19 6.02
CA LEU A 364 10.33 -8.06 5.69
C LEU A 364 10.53 -7.88 4.18
N LEU A 365 10.65 -8.98 3.42
CA LEU A 365 10.76 -8.92 1.95
C LEU A 365 9.49 -8.38 1.32
N ILE A 366 8.32 -8.83 1.80
CA ILE A 366 7.02 -8.34 1.32
C ILE A 366 6.86 -6.85 1.65
N ALA A 367 7.20 -6.45 2.87
CA ALA A 367 7.14 -5.06 3.31
C ALA A 367 8.08 -4.15 2.50
N ASP A 368 9.31 -4.59 2.25
CA ASP A 368 10.27 -3.86 1.41
C ASP A 368 9.76 -3.69 -0.02
N LEU A 369 9.19 -4.75 -0.62
CA LEU A 369 8.58 -4.69 -1.95
C LEU A 369 7.38 -3.73 -1.99
N ALA A 370 6.47 -3.83 -1.02
CA ALA A 370 5.31 -2.95 -0.91
C ALA A 370 5.71 -1.48 -0.72
N TRP A 371 6.70 -1.21 0.14
CA TRP A 371 7.24 0.13 0.34
C TRP A 371 7.84 0.72 -0.93
N GLN A 372 8.56 -0.08 -1.71
CA GLN A 372 9.15 0.39 -2.95
C GLN A 372 8.07 0.70 -3.99
N ILE A 373 7.05 -0.15 -4.14
CA ILE A 373 5.92 0.11 -5.03
C ILE A 373 5.28 1.44 -4.64
N ALA A 374 4.95 1.63 -3.36
CA ALA A 374 4.39 2.87 -2.87
C ALA A 374 5.30 4.09 -3.14
N LYS A 375 6.59 3.99 -2.82
CA LYS A 375 7.57 5.05 -3.06
C LYS A 375 7.67 5.41 -4.54
N THR A 376 7.78 4.43 -5.42
CA THR A 376 7.87 4.66 -6.87
C THR A 376 6.59 5.24 -7.45
N TRP A 377 5.42 4.88 -6.92
CA TRP A 377 4.15 5.49 -7.30
C TRP A 377 4.09 6.97 -6.88
N ILE A 378 4.53 7.28 -5.65
CA ILE A 378 4.66 8.65 -5.14
C ILE A 378 5.65 9.48 -5.98
N ASP A 379 6.85 8.94 -6.22
CA ASP A 379 7.91 9.65 -6.96
C ASP A 379 7.50 9.89 -8.42
N ARG A 380 6.76 8.96 -9.05
CA ARG A 380 6.17 9.15 -10.38
C ARG A 380 5.07 10.19 -10.41
N SER A 381 4.22 10.23 -9.40
CA SER A 381 3.21 11.27 -9.25
C SER A 381 3.85 12.67 -9.20
N MET A 382 5.05 12.78 -8.60
CA MET A 382 5.84 14.03 -8.64
C MET A 382 6.39 14.35 -10.03
N ALA A 383 7.02 13.38 -10.70
CA ALA A 383 7.63 13.60 -12.01
C ALA A 383 6.60 13.93 -13.10
N ALA A 384 5.44 13.27 -13.09
CA ALA A 384 4.32 13.58 -13.99
C ALA A 384 3.75 14.99 -13.75
N ALA A 385 3.85 15.50 -12.51
CA ALA A 385 3.48 16.86 -12.17
C ALA A 385 4.57 17.90 -12.54
N GLU A 386 5.78 17.51 -12.94
CA GLU A 386 6.83 18.47 -13.35
C GLU A 386 6.88 18.66 -14.88
N GLN A 387 6.55 17.64 -15.68
CA GLN A 387 6.78 17.66 -17.13
C GLN A 387 5.70 18.35 -17.99
N SER A 388 4.57 18.77 -17.41
CA SER A 388 3.56 19.54 -18.16
C SER A 388 3.96 21.02 -18.18
N GLY A 389 4.79 21.39 -19.16
CA GLY A 389 5.10 22.77 -19.52
C GLY A 389 3.94 23.40 -20.31
N GLY A 390 3.55 24.62 -19.93
CA GLY A 390 2.39 25.34 -20.49
C GLY A 390 1.35 25.78 -19.45
N MET A 391 1.73 25.84 -18.18
CA MET A 391 0.80 25.83 -17.05
C MET A 391 0.42 27.24 -16.56
N SER A 392 -0.87 27.45 -16.25
CA SER A 392 -1.39 28.73 -15.74
C SER A 392 -0.85 29.04 -14.32
N PRO A 393 -0.81 30.33 -13.90
CA PRO A 393 -0.32 30.73 -12.58
C PRO A 393 -1.03 30.01 -11.40
N ALA A 394 -2.30 29.67 -11.58
CA ALA A 394 -3.11 28.96 -10.57
C ALA A 394 -2.67 27.49 -10.39
N GLU A 395 -2.28 26.84 -11.46
CA GLU A 395 -1.83 25.44 -11.43
C GLU A 395 -0.39 25.34 -10.91
N ALA A 396 0.45 26.34 -11.16
CA ALA A 396 1.79 26.45 -10.56
C ALA A 396 1.72 26.58 -9.02
N ALA A 397 0.81 27.39 -8.49
CA ALA A 397 0.58 27.52 -7.05
C ALA A 397 0.04 26.23 -6.43
N ARG A 398 -0.82 25.48 -7.14
CA ARG A 398 -1.33 24.17 -6.71
C ARG A 398 -0.19 23.14 -6.62
N ARG A 399 0.71 23.11 -7.60
CA ARG A 399 1.91 22.24 -7.61
C ARG A 399 2.87 22.54 -6.47
N ALA A 400 3.13 23.81 -6.18
CA ALA A 400 3.99 24.20 -5.06
C ALA A 400 3.48 23.65 -3.72
N ARG A 401 2.15 23.66 -3.49
CA ARG A 401 1.53 23.05 -2.29
C ARG A 401 1.62 21.53 -2.27
N PHE A 402 1.47 20.86 -3.42
CA PHE A 402 1.65 19.41 -3.49
C PHE A 402 3.09 19.00 -3.14
N ARG A 403 4.09 19.78 -3.57
CA ARG A 403 5.50 19.52 -3.27
C ARG A 403 5.83 19.57 -1.78
N THR A 404 5.08 20.36 -1.00
CA THR A 404 5.27 20.45 0.47
C THR A 404 4.50 19.39 1.25
N LEU A 405 3.32 18.95 0.76
CA LEU A 405 2.48 17.97 1.45
C LEU A 405 2.90 16.52 1.20
N LEU A 406 3.43 16.23 0.01
CA LEU A 406 3.72 14.87 -0.40
C LEU A 406 4.85 14.18 0.41
N PRO A 407 5.91 14.88 0.87
CA PRO A 407 6.88 14.30 1.80
C PRO A 407 6.22 13.85 3.12
N ILE A 408 5.24 14.62 3.63
CA ILE A 408 4.51 14.28 4.86
C ILE A 408 3.75 12.97 4.67
N PHE A 409 3.01 12.83 3.56
CA PHE A 409 2.32 11.57 3.22
C PHE A 409 3.28 10.40 3.08
N ARG A 410 4.44 10.62 2.43
CA ARG A 410 5.47 9.58 2.28
C ARG A 410 6.01 9.14 3.64
N HIS A 411 6.28 10.07 4.55
CA HIS A 411 6.75 9.75 5.91
C HIS A 411 5.67 9.06 6.74
N ALA A 412 4.41 9.50 6.65
CA ALA A 412 3.28 8.86 7.32
C ALA A 412 3.07 7.42 6.83
N LEU A 413 3.11 7.19 5.51
CA LEU A 413 3.03 5.86 4.93
C LEU A 413 4.22 4.98 5.34
N ALA A 414 5.43 5.54 5.38
CA ALA A 414 6.62 4.82 5.86
C ALA A 414 6.44 4.37 7.31
N ALA A 415 5.97 5.27 8.18
CA ALA A 415 5.71 4.97 9.58
C ALA A 415 4.65 3.87 9.72
N MET A 416 3.55 3.94 8.95
CA MET A 416 2.51 2.91 8.94
C MET A 416 3.08 1.54 8.54
N VAL A 417 3.84 1.46 7.44
CA VAL A 417 4.48 0.21 6.98
C VAL A 417 5.44 -0.33 8.03
N ILE A 418 6.27 0.52 8.64
CA ILE A 418 7.22 0.11 9.69
C ILE A 418 6.49 -0.45 10.92
N VAL A 419 5.45 0.24 11.41
CA VAL A 419 4.67 -0.21 12.58
C VAL A 419 3.99 -1.55 12.27
N MET A 420 3.35 -1.67 11.11
CA MET A 420 2.65 -2.90 10.73
C MET A 420 3.60 -4.07 10.56
N THR A 421 4.71 -3.86 9.86
CA THR A 421 5.75 -4.88 9.68
C THR A 421 6.34 -5.30 11.02
N GLY A 422 6.60 -4.34 11.91
CA GLY A 422 7.10 -4.61 13.25
C GLY A 422 6.14 -5.47 14.07
N LEU A 423 4.84 -5.18 14.06
CA LEU A 423 3.83 -5.97 14.76
C LEU A 423 3.71 -7.39 14.20
N ILE A 424 3.73 -7.55 12.87
CA ILE A 424 3.67 -8.89 12.25
C ILE A 424 4.92 -9.70 12.62
N VAL A 425 6.11 -9.10 12.54
CA VAL A 425 7.38 -9.77 12.93
C VAL A 425 7.35 -10.18 14.40
N LEU A 426 6.86 -9.31 15.30
CA LEU A 426 6.77 -9.62 16.72
C LEU A 426 5.82 -10.81 16.97
N SER A 427 4.70 -10.86 16.26
CA SER A 427 3.76 -11.99 16.32
C SER A 427 4.37 -13.30 15.84
N GLU A 428 5.17 -13.28 14.77
CA GLU A 428 5.84 -14.49 14.25
C GLU A 428 6.94 -15.00 15.18
N LEU A 429 7.51 -14.13 16.02
CA LEU A 429 8.44 -14.51 17.08
C LEU A 429 7.73 -15.02 18.35
N GLY A 430 6.39 -15.12 18.34
CA GLY A 430 5.60 -15.62 19.46
C GLY A 430 5.29 -14.59 20.55
N VAL A 431 5.52 -13.30 20.29
CA VAL A 431 5.14 -12.23 21.21
C VAL A 431 3.65 -11.93 21.07
N GLU A 432 2.95 -11.83 22.19
CA GLU A 432 1.54 -11.44 22.20
C GLU A 432 1.37 -9.97 21.81
N ILE A 433 0.85 -9.73 20.61
CA ILE A 433 0.62 -8.37 20.09
C ILE A 433 -0.72 -7.77 20.51
N GLY A 434 -1.56 -8.49 21.27
CA GLY A 434 -2.87 -8.03 21.73
C GLY A 434 -2.83 -6.65 22.41
N PRO A 435 -1.97 -6.46 23.43
CA PRO A 435 -1.81 -5.15 24.09
C PRO A 435 -1.31 -4.05 23.14
N LEU A 436 -0.41 -4.37 22.21
CA LEU A 436 0.12 -3.42 21.23
C LEU A 436 -0.95 -3.00 20.23
N LEU A 437 -1.77 -3.95 19.76
CA LEU A 437 -2.92 -3.69 18.89
C LEU A 437 -3.99 -2.87 19.61
N ALA A 438 -4.25 -3.14 20.90
CA ALA A 438 -5.17 -2.35 21.69
C ALA A 438 -4.70 -0.89 21.83
N GLY A 439 -3.41 -0.67 22.14
CA GLY A 439 -2.81 0.66 22.19
C GLY A 439 -2.83 1.39 20.85
N ALA A 440 -2.46 0.70 19.75
CA ALA A 440 -2.56 1.23 18.40
C ALA A 440 -4.00 1.54 18.00
N GLY A 441 -4.97 0.75 18.46
CA GLY A 441 -6.40 0.96 18.26
C GLY A 441 -6.89 2.25 18.91
N VAL A 442 -6.54 2.50 20.18
CA VAL A 442 -6.89 3.76 20.87
C VAL A 442 -6.30 4.97 20.14
N PHE A 443 -5.03 4.88 19.72
CA PHE A 443 -4.40 5.94 18.92
C PHE A 443 -5.12 6.14 17.57
N GLY A 444 -5.49 5.05 16.90
CA GLY A 444 -6.25 5.07 15.65
C GLY A 444 -7.62 5.74 15.80
N VAL A 445 -8.32 5.47 16.90
CA VAL A 445 -9.60 6.13 17.23
C VAL A 445 -9.40 7.62 17.45
N ALA A 446 -8.38 8.03 18.21
CA ALA A 446 -8.07 9.45 18.42
C ALA A 446 -7.75 10.18 17.10
N LEU A 447 -6.97 9.55 16.23
CA LEU A 447 -6.68 10.08 14.89
C LEU A 447 -7.95 10.13 14.02
N GLY A 448 -8.82 9.12 14.12
CA GLY A 448 -10.13 9.06 13.48
C GLY A 448 -10.99 10.26 13.85
N PHE A 449 -11.17 10.54 15.14
CA PHE A 449 -11.90 11.72 15.62
C PHE A 449 -11.27 13.04 15.16
N GLY A 450 -9.94 13.14 15.16
CA GLY A 450 -9.24 14.33 14.66
C GLY A 450 -9.42 14.58 13.15
N SER A 451 -9.68 13.52 12.36
CA SER A 451 -9.84 13.59 10.90
C SER A 451 -11.30 13.61 10.42
N GLN A 452 -12.27 13.51 11.33
CA GLN A 452 -13.69 13.38 11.01
C GLN A 452 -14.22 14.53 10.13
N THR A 453 -13.82 15.77 10.42
CA THR A 453 -14.26 16.94 9.65
C THR A 453 -13.74 16.92 8.21
N LEU A 454 -12.50 16.47 8.00
CA LEU A 454 -11.93 16.31 6.67
C LEU A 454 -12.70 15.28 5.85
N VAL A 455 -13.04 14.14 6.46
CA VAL A 455 -13.82 13.09 5.79
C VAL A 455 -15.22 13.60 5.45
N LYS A 456 -15.88 14.30 6.38
CA LYS A 456 -17.18 14.96 6.14
C LYS A 456 -17.09 15.91 4.94
N ASP A 457 -16.08 16.78 4.90
CA ASP A 457 -15.89 17.72 3.79
C ASP A 457 -15.75 17.02 2.43
N VAL A 458 -14.93 15.97 2.35
CA VAL A 458 -14.70 15.26 1.08
C VAL A 458 -15.98 14.57 0.60
N ILE A 459 -16.68 13.86 1.51
CA ILE A 459 -17.92 13.16 1.17
C ILE A 459 -19.02 14.15 0.76
N SER A 460 -19.21 15.23 1.52
CA SER A 460 -20.16 16.29 1.17
C SER A 460 -19.82 16.92 -0.18
N GLY A 461 -18.55 17.18 -0.46
CA GLY A 461 -18.10 17.71 -1.75
C GLY A 461 -18.43 16.79 -2.94
N ILE A 462 -18.26 15.48 -2.77
CA ILE A 462 -18.64 14.48 -3.79
C ILE A 462 -20.15 14.55 -4.06
N PHE A 463 -21.00 14.57 -3.02
CA PHE A 463 -22.45 14.66 -3.18
C PHE A 463 -22.91 15.95 -3.85
N TYR A 464 -22.37 17.12 -3.48
CA TYR A 464 -22.70 18.36 -4.17
C TYR A 464 -22.37 18.32 -5.67
N MET A 465 -21.30 17.62 -6.05
CA MET A 465 -20.90 17.50 -7.45
C MET A 465 -21.77 16.48 -8.20
N LEU A 466 -22.11 15.36 -7.57
CA LEU A 466 -22.99 14.34 -8.14
C LEU A 466 -24.42 14.85 -8.34
N ASP A 467 -24.94 15.61 -7.38
CA ASP A 467 -26.25 16.25 -7.45
C ASP A 467 -26.24 17.50 -8.36
N ASP A 468 -25.06 17.84 -8.93
CA ASP A 468 -24.82 19.04 -9.71
C ASP A 468 -25.42 20.28 -9.01
N ALA A 469 -25.19 20.46 -7.70
CA ALA A 469 -25.83 21.53 -6.93
C ALA A 469 -25.44 22.93 -7.44
N PHE A 470 -24.20 23.06 -7.93
CA PHE A 470 -23.67 24.28 -8.52
C PHE A 470 -22.42 24.02 -9.38
N ARG A 471 -22.14 24.93 -10.31
CA ARG A 471 -21.00 24.88 -11.24
C ARG A 471 -20.12 26.12 -11.12
N VAL A 472 -18.89 26.03 -11.62
CA VAL A 472 -18.00 27.20 -11.72
C VAL A 472 -18.65 28.27 -12.59
N GLY A 473 -18.68 29.50 -12.09
CA GLY A 473 -19.32 30.65 -12.75
C GLY A 473 -20.77 30.92 -12.30
N GLU A 474 -21.42 30.00 -11.59
CA GLU A 474 -22.77 30.23 -11.06
C GLU A 474 -22.73 31.08 -9.78
N TYR A 475 -23.76 31.90 -9.57
CA TYR A 475 -23.94 32.71 -8.38
C TYR A 475 -24.81 31.96 -7.37
N ILE A 476 -24.24 31.68 -6.21
CA ILE A 476 -24.90 30.89 -5.18
C ILE A 476 -24.93 31.63 -3.84
N GLN A 477 -25.93 31.27 -3.04
CA GLN A 477 -25.98 31.58 -1.61
C GLN A 477 -25.93 30.28 -0.84
N ALA A 478 -24.96 30.16 0.06
CA ALA A 478 -24.81 29.04 0.97
C ALA A 478 -24.67 29.58 2.40
N SER A 479 -25.64 29.28 3.26
CA SER A 479 -25.72 29.84 4.61
C SER A 479 -25.65 31.39 4.60
N SER A 480 -24.62 31.99 5.22
CA SER A 480 -24.37 33.44 5.22
C SER A 480 -23.48 33.91 4.07
N TYR A 481 -22.93 33.00 3.26
CA TYR A 481 -22.00 33.31 2.18
C TYR A 481 -22.74 33.47 0.85
N LYS A 482 -22.46 34.58 0.15
CA LYS A 482 -22.99 34.87 -1.20
C LYS A 482 -21.85 35.16 -2.15
N GLY A 483 -21.89 34.58 -3.35
CA GLY A 483 -20.90 34.88 -4.35
C GLY A 483 -20.94 33.98 -5.57
N THR A 484 -20.15 34.35 -6.57
CA THR A 484 -19.90 33.53 -7.75
C THR A 484 -18.87 32.45 -7.43
N VAL A 485 -19.14 31.22 -7.85
CA VAL A 485 -18.21 30.10 -7.68
C VAL A 485 -17.00 30.29 -8.60
N GLU A 486 -15.82 30.55 -8.04
CA GLU A 486 -14.57 30.67 -8.82
C GLU A 486 -13.93 29.31 -9.11
N GLY A 487 -14.22 28.33 -8.27
CA GLY A 487 -13.65 26.99 -8.36
C GLY A 487 -13.71 26.26 -7.03
N PHE A 488 -13.38 24.99 -7.07
CA PHE A 488 -13.39 24.11 -5.91
C PHE A 488 -12.03 23.43 -5.73
N SER A 489 -11.77 23.04 -4.50
CA SER A 489 -10.69 22.13 -4.10
C SER A 489 -11.31 20.80 -3.67
N LEU A 490 -10.49 19.85 -3.20
CA LEU A 490 -10.99 18.57 -2.70
C LEU A 490 -11.92 18.70 -1.48
N ARG A 491 -11.72 19.73 -0.63
CA ARG A 491 -12.45 19.91 0.63
C ARG A 491 -13.34 21.16 0.72
N SER A 492 -13.25 22.07 -0.25
CA SER A 492 -13.82 23.42 -0.11
C SER A 492 -14.15 24.06 -1.44
N VAL A 493 -15.15 24.95 -1.45
CA VAL A 493 -15.48 25.82 -2.58
C VAL A 493 -14.96 27.25 -2.35
N ARG A 494 -14.57 27.94 -3.42
CA ARG A 494 -14.22 29.36 -3.41
C ARG A 494 -15.34 30.19 -4.01
N LEU A 495 -15.89 31.12 -3.22
CA LEU A 495 -16.97 32.02 -3.62
C LEU A 495 -16.47 33.46 -3.62
N ARG A 496 -16.52 34.15 -4.76
CA ARG A 496 -16.22 35.58 -4.83
C ARG A 496 -17.49 36.39 -4.66
N HIS A 497 -17.54 37.19 -3.60
CA HIS A 497 -18.61 38.15 -3.40
C HIS A 497 -18.53 39.24 -4.49
N HIS A 498 -19.67 39.77 -4.92
CA HIS A 498 -19.75 40.85 -5.92
C HIS A 498 -19.06 42.18 -5.46
N ARG A 499 -18.64 42.25 -4.20
CA ARG A 499 -17.88 43.39 -3.62
C ARG A 499 -16.36 43.17 -3.69
N GLY A 500 -15.89 42.01 -4.11
CA GLY A 500 -14.46 41.67 -4.21
C GLY A 500 -13.96 40.52 -3.32
N PRO A 501 -14.34 40.41 -2.03
CA PRO A 501 -13.82 39.37 -1.13
C PRO A 501 -14.09 37.94 -1.59
N VAL A 502 -13.18 37.02 -1.25
CA VAL A 502 -13.30 35.58 -1.57
C VAL A 502 -13.47 34.77 -0.29
N TYR A 503 -14.56 34.02 -0.20
CA TYR A 503 -14.78 33.03 0.84
C TYR A 503 -14.22 31.68 0.39
N THR A 504 -13.52 30.98 1.28
CA THR A 504 -13.16 29.57 1.10
C THR A 504 -13.94 28.76 2.12
N VAL A 505 -15.01 28.11 1.68
CA VAL A 505 -15.97 27.43 2.56
C VAL A 505 -15.77 25.93 2.46
N PRO A 506 -15.51 25.21 3.57
CA PRO A 506 -15.48 23.76 3.59
C PRO A 506 -16.84 23.16 3.21
N PHE A 507 -16.85 22.07 2.46
CA PHE A 507 -18.12 21.48 2.01
C PHE A 507 -18.98 20.99 3.18
N GLY A 508 -18.39 20.51 4.27
CA GLY A 508 -19.11 20.05 5.46
C GLY A 508 -19.81 21.16 6.24
N GLU A 509 -19.53 22.43 5.92
CA GLU A 509 -20.16 23.63 6.52
C GLU A 509 -21.05 24.38 5.52
N LEU A 510 -21.09 23.97 4.25
CA LEU A 510 -21.78 24.71 3.19
C LEU A 510 -23.31 24.72 3.39
N GLY A 511 -23.87 23.58 3.81
CA GLY A 511 -25.29 23.43 4.14
C GLY A 511 -26.20 23.50 2.90
N ALA A 512 -27.40 24.05 3.06
CA ALA A 512 -28.31 24.22 1.94
C ALA A 512 -27.78 25.29 0.97
N VAL A 513 -27.70 24.94 -0.32
CA VAL A 513 -27.23 25.84 -1.37
C VAL A 513 -28.42 26.33 -2.19
N GLN A 514 -28.59 27.64 -2.24
CA GLN A 514 -29.53 28.31 -3.13
C GLN A 514 -28.79 28.77 -4.38
N ASN A 515 -29.07 28.14 -5.52
CA ASN A 515 -28.51 28.53 -6.80
C ASN A 515 -29.37 29.62 -7.43
N MET A 516 -28.78 30.78 -7.70
CA MET A 516 -29.50 31.94 -8.29
C MET A 516 -29.25 32.07 -9.80
N SER A 517 -28.57 31.11 -10.41
CA SER A 517 -28.14 31.14 -11.80
C SER A 517 -28.84 30.12 -12.71
N ARG A 518 -29.79 29.33 -12.19
CA ARG A 518 -30.47 28.27 -12.95
C ARG A 518 -31.88 28.62 -13.37
N ASP A 519 -32.27 28.08 -14.51
CA ASP A 519 -33.60 28.11 -15.15
C ASP A 519 -34.20 29.50 -15.38
N TRP A 520 -34.62 30.20 -14.32
CA TRP A 520 -35.20 31.53 -14.37
C TRP A 520 -34.94 32.31 -13.08
N ALA A 521 -34.86 33.64 -13.22
CA ALA A 521 -34.79 34.57 -12.11
C ALA A 521 -36.02 35.48 -12.11
N VAL A 522 -36.70 35.55 -10.96
CA VAL A 522 -37.83 36.46 -10.79
C VAL A 522 -37.34 37.74 -10.15
N VAL A 523 -37.39 38.84 -10.90
CA VAL A 523 -37.11 40.17 -10.37
C VAL A 523 -38.42 40.77 -9.90
N LYS A 524 -38.61 40.83 -8.57
CA LYS A 524 -39.74 41.50 -7.91
C LYS A 524 -39.29 42.83 -7.33
N PHE A 525 -40.11 43.87 -7.49
CA PHE A 525 -39.90 45.16 -6.86
C PHE A 525 -41.22 45.89 -6.59
N ILE A 526 -41.19 46.84 -5.67
CA ILE A 526 -42.37 47.56 -5.18
C ILE A 526 -42.21 49.04 -5.52
N ILE A 527 -43.31 49.67 -5.92
CA ILE A 527 -43.41 51.13 -6.13
C ILE A 527 -44.66 51.62 -5.42
N SER A 528 -44.50 52.64 -4.58
CA SER A 528 -45.59 53.29 -3.85
C SER A 528 -46.16 54.45 -4.66
N VAL A 529 -47.48 54.44 -4.90
CA VAL A 529 -48.23 55.50 -5.60
C VAL A 529 -49.26 56.14 -4.67
N ALA A 530 -49.77 57.33 -5.01
CA ALA A 530 -50.77 58.01 -4.20
C ALA A 530 -52.12 57.24 -4.15
N TYR A 531 -52.91 57.46 -3.09
CA TYR A 531 -54.17 56.75 -2.83
C TYR A 531 -55.26 56.99 -3.88
N ASP A 532 -55.22 58.13 -4.55
CA ASP A 532 -56.13 58.57 -5.61
C ASP A 532 -55.75 58.00 -6.98
N THR A 533 -54.66 57.22 -7.09
CA THR A 533 -54.18 56.67 -8.36
C THR A 533 -55.08 55.56 -8.88
N ASP A 534 -55.50 55.63 -10.14
CA ASP A 534 -56.21 54.54 -10.82
C ASP A 534 -55.28 53.34 -11.08
N VAL A 535 -55.48 52.28 -10.30
CA VAL A 535 -54.74 51.01 -10.41
C VAL A 535 -54.93 50.34 -11.78
N ALA A 536 -56.09 50.52 -12.44
CA ALA A 536 -56.33 49.99 -13.78
C ALA A 536 -55.48 50.72 -14.83
N GLN A 537 -55.36 52.04 -14.71
CA GLN A 537 -54.47 52.85 -15.54
C GLN A 537 -53.00 52.46 -15.33
N VAL A 538 -52.55 52.29 -14.09
CA VAL A 538 -51.18 51.82 -13.77
C VAL A 538 -50.90 50.47 -14.43
N LYS A 539 -51.84 49.52 -14.35
CA LYS A 539 -51.71 48.20 -14.99
C LYS A 539 -51.53 48.31 -16.50
N LYS A 540 -52.31 49.20 -17.16
CA LYS A 540 -52.23 49.43 -18.60
C LYS A 540 -50.89 50.04 -19.02
N LEU A 541 -50.42 51.06 -18.28
CA LEU A 541 -49.13 51.71 -18.52
C LEU A 541 -47.96 50.75 -18.31
N THR A 542 -48.00 49.95 -17.24
CA THR A 542 -46.98 48.93 -16.95
C THR A 542 -46.88 47.92 -18.09
N LYS A 543 -48.01 47.49 -18.65
CA LYS A 543 -48.04 46.59 -19.80
C LYS A 543 -47.46 47.23 -21.07
N ALA A 544 -47.65 48.54 -21.26
CA ALA A 544 -47.03 49.28 -22.36
C ALA A 544 -45.51 49.38 -22.19
N VAL A 545 -45.05 49.76 -20.98
CA VAL A 545 -43.62 49.81 -20.62
C VAL A 545 -42.96 48.43 -20.78
N GLY A 546 -43.63 47.35 -20.37
CA GLY A 546 -43.11 45.99 -20.57
C GLY A 546 -42.95 45.62 -22.06
N LYS A 547 -43.90 46.01 -22.92
CA LYS A 547 -43.77 45.79 -24.37
C LYS A 547 -42.63 46.59 -24.96
N GLU A 548 -42.42 47.82 -24.50
CA GLU A 548 -41.33 48.67 -24.96
C GLU A 548 -39.97 48.15 -24.49
N LEU A 549 -39.88 47.70 -23.24
CA LEU A 549 -38.69 47.06 -22.68
C LEU A 549 -38.31 45.78 -23.45
N GLN A 550 -39.31 45.04 -23.95
CA GLN A 550 -39.09 43.84 -24.76
C GLN A 550 -38.67 44.13 -26.21
N LYS A 551 -38.91 45.35 -26.72
CA LYS A 551 -38.46 45.75 -28.06
C LYS A 551 -36.97 46.10 -28.13
N ASP A 552 -36.35 46.33 -26.97
CA ASP A 552 -34.92 46.60 -26.90
C ASP A 552 -34.14 45.34 -27.32
N PRO A 553 -33.35 45.38 -28.41
CA PRO A 553 -32.61 44.23 -28.92
C PRO A 553 -31.64 43.64 -27.88
N GLU A 554 -31.21 44.43 -26.89
CA GLU A 554 -30.30 43.99 -25.84
C GLU A 554 -31.02 43.15 -24.75
N PHE A 555 -32.31 43.44 -24.49
CA PHE A 555 -33.06 42.81 -23.38
C PHE A 555 -34.03 41.72 -23.82
N GLU A 556 -34.52 41.77 -25.05
CA GLU A 556 -35.40 40.76 -25.66
C GLU A 556 -34.96 39.31 -25.36
N PRO A 557 -33.70 38.90 -25.60
CA PRO A 557 -33.30 37.51 -25.43
C PRO A 557 -33.23 37.07 -23.96
N LEU A 558 -33.24 38.02 -23.02
CA LEU A 558 -33.12 37.80 -21.58
C LEU A 558 -34.48 37.82 -20.86
N ILE A 559 -35.55 38.29 -21.49
CA ILE A 559 -36.89 38.38 -20.88
C ILE A 559 -37.70 37.13 -21.22
N ILE A 560 -38.09 36.36 -20.20
CA ILE A 560 -39.00 35.20 -20.34
C ILE A 560 -40.45 35.66 -20.19
N GLU A 561 -40.76 36.39 -19.10
CA GLU A 561 -42.01 37.11 -18.94
C GLU A 561 -41.71 38.59 -18.76
N THR A 562 -42.36 39.41 -19.58
CA THR A 562 -42.23 40.87 -19.51
C THR A 562 -42.77 41.44 -18.19
N LEU A 563 -42.43 42.70 -17.93
CA LEU A 563 -42.87 43.47 -16.79
C LEU A 563 -44.41 43.43 -16.66
N LYS A 564 -44.86 42.93 -15.51
CA LYS A 564 -46.27 42.91 -15.12
C LYS A 564 -46.47 43.46 -13.71
N MET A 565 -47.57 44.19 -13.52
CA MET A 565 -48.05 44.55 -12.20
C MET A 565 -48.79 43.33 -11.62
N LYS A 566 -48.32 42.80 -10.49
CA LYS A 566 -48.94 41.65 -9.80
C LYS A 566 -50.20 42.06 -9.03
N GLY A 567 -50.28 43.32 -8.61
CA GLY A 567 -51.42 43.87 -7.87
C GLY A 567 -50.96 44.80 -6.75
N VAL A 568 -51.92 45.20 -5.90
CA VAL A 568 -51.66 45.90 -4.64
C VAL A 568 -51.09 44.89 -3.64
N GLU A 569 -49.91 45.16 -3.10
CA GLU A 569 -49.27 44.30 -2.09
C GLU A 569 -49.69 44.72 -0.68
N LYS A 570 -49.77 46.02 -0.42
CA LYS A 570 -50.32 46.59 0.81
C LYS A 570 -50.75 48.05 0.60
N PHE A 571 -51.61 48.55 1.47
CA PHE A 571 -51.85 49.98 1.64
C PHE A 571 -50.87 50.49 2.70
N GLY A 572 -49.93 51.34 2.33
CA GLY A 572 -48.91 51.90 3.23
C GLY A 572 -49.31 53.29 3.72
N ASP A 573 -48.64 53.81 4.75
CA ASP A 573 -49.07 55.03 5.46
C ASP A 573 -49.30 56.27 4.56
N TYR A 574 -48.61 56.33 3.41
CA TYR A 574 -48.62 57.48 2.50
C TYR A 574 -49.08 57.14 1.08
N GLY A 575 -49.47 55.90 0.81
CA GLY A 575 -49.88 55.48 -0.53
C GLY A 575 -50.14 53.98 -0.68
N ILE A 576 -50.40 53.57 -1.92
CA ILE A 576 -50.66 52.19 -2.30
C ILE A 576 -49.34 51.56 -2.80
N ASP A 577 -48.89 50.48 -2.16
CA ASP A 577 -47.71 49.75 -2.58
C ASP A 577 -48.09 48.75 -3.68
N LEU A 578 -47.66 49.06 -4.90
CA LEU A 578 -47.89 48.23 -6.07
C LEU A 578 -46.70 47.31 -6.31
N SER A 579 -46.97 46.03 -6.50
CA SER A 579 -45.95 45.01 -6.74
C SER A 579 -45.77 44.78 -8.23
N PHE A 580 -44.52 44.83 -8.67
CA PHE A 580 -44.10 44.61 -10.05
C PHE A 580 -43.19 43.39 -10.11
N GLY A 581 -43.28 42.66 -11.21
CA GLY A 581 -42.41 41.53 -11.44
C GLY A 581 -42.15 41.29 -12.92
N MET A 582 -40.99 40.71 -13.20
CA MET A 582 -40.63 40.16 -14.50
C MET A 582 -39.84 38.86 -14.28
N MET A 583 -39.97 37.93 -15.22
CA MET A 583 -39.20 36.68 -15.21
C MET A 583 -38.12 36.79 -16.29
N LEU A 584 -36.87 36.69 -15.86
CA LEU A 584 -35.70 36.86 -16.71
C LEU A 584 -34.89 35.58 -16.75
N LYS A 585 -34.13 35.38 -17.83
CA LYS A 585 -33.04 34.40 -17.84
C LYS A 585 -31.99 34.82 -16.82
N PRO A 586 -31.40 33.88 -16.07
CA PRO A 586 -30.36 34.20 -15.10
C PRO A 586 -29.17 34.88 -15.78
N SER A 587 -28.85 36.13 -15.40
CA SER A 587 -27.78 36.90 -16.03
C SER A 587 -27.31 38.06 -15.14
N GLN A 588 -26.10 38.54 -15.38
CA GLN A 588 -25.56 39.75 -14.75
C GLN A 588 -26.37 41.02 -15.06
N PHE A 589 -27.17 41.01 -16.13
CA PHE A 589 -27.97 42.14 -16.58
C PHE A 589 -29.28 42.32 -15.82
N GLN A 590 -29.68 41.40 -14.95
CA GLN A 590 -30.93 41.52 -14.16
C GLN A 590 -31.04 42.86 -13.42
N SER A 591 -29.94 43.31 -12.80
CA SER A 591 -29.90 44.60 -12.09
C SER A 591 -30.01 45.78 -13.06
N MET A 592 -29.51 45.65 -14.28
CA MET A 592 -29.59 46.67 -15.33
C MET A 592 -31.02 46.76 -15.89
N ILE A 593 -31.63 45.63 -16.25
CA ILE A 593 -33.02 45.55 -16.74
C ILE A 593 -33.99 46.09 -15.69
N ARG A 594 -33.80 45.75 -14.41
CA ARG A 594 -34.59 46.32 -13.30
C ARG A 594 -34.48 47.84 -13.23
N ARG A 595 -33.26 48.38 -13.31
CA ARG A 595 -33.02 49.84 -13.29
C ARG A 595 -33.64 50.54 -14.49
N ARG A 596 -33.57 49.93 -15.67
CA ARG A 596 -34.22 50.45 -16.89
C ARG A 596 -35.74 50.45 -16.75
N ALA A 597 -36.32 49.36 -16.26
CA ALA A 597 -37.75 49.28 -15.98
C ALA A 597 -38.21 50.36 -14.99
N TYR A 598 -37.45 50.61 -13.91
CA TYR A 598 -37.73 51.71 -12.99
C TYR A 598 -37.75 53.07 -13.68
N ALA A 599 -36.77 53.37 -14.54
CA ALA A 599 -36.70 54.63 -15.26
C ALA A 599 -37.91 54.82 -16.20
N MET A 600 -38.25 53.79 -16.97
CA MET A 600 -39.39 53.84 -17.90
C MET A 600 -40.74 53.93 -17.18
N ILE A 601 -40.91 53.23 -16.05
CA ILE A 601 -42.11 53.37 -15.22
C ILE A 601 -42.21 54.81 -14.70
N ARG A 602 -41.10 55.40 -14.24
CA ARG A 602 -41.08 56.78 -13.76
C ARG A 602 -41.52 57.78 -14.83
N GLU A 603 -40.97 57.66 -16.03
CA GLU A 603 -41.33 58.52 -17.16
C GLU A 603 -42.80 58.33 -17.57
N ALA A 604 -43.26 57.07 -17.66
CA ALA A 604 -44.65 56.77 -18.01
C ALA A 604 -45.65 57.30 -16.97
N PHE A 605 -45.33 57.19 -15.68
CA PHE A 605 -46.19 57.71 -14.61
C PHE A 605 -46.26 59.23 -14.64
N GLN A 606 -45.11 59.90 -14.81
CA GLN A 606 -45.05 61.36 -14.88
C GLN A 606 -45.85 61.93 -16.07
N GLN A 607 -45.73 61.31 -17.25
CA GLN A 607 -46.49 61.74 -18.45
C GLN A 607 -48.01 61.55 -18.33
N ASN A 608 -48.45 60.65 -17.45
CA ASN A 608 -49.87 60.32 -17.26
C ASN A 608 -50.45 60.89 -15.95
N GLY A 609 -49.71 61.79 -15.28
CA GLY A 609 -50.17 62.46 -14.05
C GLY A 609 -50.23 61.57 -12.81
N ILE A 610 -49.56 60.41 -12.82
CA ILE A 610 -49.51 59.49 -11.67
C ILE A 610 -48.42 59.96 -10.72
N SER A 611 -48.83 60.38 -9.52
CA SER A 611 -47.92 60.86 -8.49
C SER A 611 -47.38 59.71 -7.65
N PHE A 612 -46.08 59.74 -7.36
CA PHE A 612 -45.48 58.83 -6.39
C PHE A 612 -45.96 59.18 -4.98
N ALA A 613 -46.05 58.18 -4.11
CA ALA A 613 -46.39 58.42 -2.72
C ALA A 613 -45.32 59.30 -2.07
N HIS A 614 -45.73 60.46 -1.57
CA HIS A 614 -44.90 61.34 -0.76
C HIS A 614 -45.44 61.33 0.67
N PRO A 615 -44.57 61.37 1.70
CA PRO A 615 -45.03 61.53 3.07
C PRO A 615 -45.86 62.82 3.20
N MET A 616 -47.19 62.69 3.28
CA MET A 616 -48.09 63.81 3.53
C MET A 616 -48.45 63.84 5.01
N VAL A 617 -48.10 64.94 5.67
CA VAL A 617 -48.56 65.24 7.03
C VAL A 617 -49.65 66.29 6.90
N GLN A 618 -50.89 65.88 7.13
CA GLN A 618 -52.00 66.82 7.19
C GLN A 618 -51.94 67.51 8.55
N VAL A 619 -51.41 68.73 8.58
CA VAL A 619 -51.47 69.59 9.77
C VAL A 619 -52.91 70.10 9.86
N GLY A 620 -53.69 69.54 10.77
CA GLY A 620 -55.05 70.00 11.04
C GLY A 620 -55.02 71.41 11.61
N GLY A 621 -55.26 72.42 10.77
CA GLY A 621 -55.61 73.76 11.22
C GLY A 621 -57.06 73.76 11.72
N GLU A 622 -57.30 74.38 12.88
CA GLU A 622 -58.59 74.58 13.56
C GLU A 622 -59.60 75.45 12.78
N GLU A 623 -59.67 75.36 11.45
CA GLU A 623 -60.60 76.17 10.65
C GLU A 623 -62.02 75.58 10.54
N LYS A 624 -62.21 74.29 10.89
CA LYS A 624 -63.56 73.72 10.95
C LYS A 624 -64.36 74.19 12.17
N ASP A 625 -63.68 74.57 13.26
CA ASP A 625 -64.34 75.17 14.43
C ASP A 625 -64.51 76.68 14.26
N GLY A 626 -63.62 77.35 13.53
CA GLY A 626 -63.73 78.79 13.23
C GLY A 626 -64.95 79.16 12.38
N ALA A 627 -65.30 78.37 11.36
CA ALA A 627 -66.48 78.63 10.52
C ALA A 627 -67.81 78.38 11.27
N ALA A 628 -67.85 77.35 12.13
CA ALA A 628 -69.00 77.06 12.98
C ALA A 628 -69.16 78.11 14.10
N ALA A 629 -68.04 78.53 14.72
CA ALA A 629 -68.02 79.58 15.74
C ALA A 629 -68.36 80.96 15.15
N ALA A 630 -67.93 81.28 13.91
CA ALA A 630 -68.28 82.53 13.24
C ALA A 630 -69.77 82.59 12.85
N MET A 631 -70.39 81.47 12.45
CA MET A 631 -71.84 81.40 12.25
C MET A 631 -72.61 81.50 13.57
N ALA A 632 -72.12 80.87 14.65
CA ALA A 632 -72.70 80.97 15.99
C ALA A 632 -72.63 82.40 16.55
N LEU A 633 -71.48 83.08 16.43
CA LEU A 633 -71.29 84.48 16.83
C LEU A 633 -72.16 85.44 16.02
N ARG A 634 -72.32 85.20 14.70
CA ARG A 634 -73.19 86.02 13.85
C ARG A 634 -74.66 85.83 14.21
N SER A 635 -75.06 84.62 14.58
CA SER A 635 -76.43 84.35 15.08
C SER A 635 -76.69 84.98 16.46
N GLN A 636 -75.69 84.99 17.35
CA GLN A 636 -75.76 85.67 18.64
C GLN A 636 -75.80 87.19 18.50
N GLN A 637 -75.02 87.79 17.60
CA GLN A 637 -75.04 89.22 17.32
C GLN A 637 -76.38 89.70 16.73
N ILE A 638 -77.02 88.90 15.89
CA ILE A 638 -78.37 89.20 15.38
C ILE A 638 -79.41 89.13 16.52
N GLN A 639 -79.26 88.22 17.48
CA GLN A 639 -80.14 88.14 18.66
C GLN A 639 -79.90 89.26 19.68
N THR A 640 -78.65 89.70 19.89
CA THR A 640 -78.34 90.82 20.79
C THR A 640 -78.77 92.17 20.21
N ALA A 641 -78.62 92.38 18.90
CA ALA A 641 -79.13 93.57 18.22
C ALA A 641 -80.66 93.66 18.24
N ALA A 642 -81.36 92.52 18.26
CA ALA A 642 -82.82 92.47 18.44
C ALA A 642 -83.27 92.73 19.90
N ALA A 643 -82.40 92.47 20.89
CA ALA A 643 -82.67 92.71 22.31
C ALA A 643 -82.36 94.14 22.76
N GLU A 644 -81.36 94.82 22.16
CA GLU A 644 -81.00 96.21 22.50
C GLU A 644 -81.92 97.27 21.86
N GLY A 645 -82.70 96.92 20.84
CA GLY A 645 -83.68 97.83 20.21
C GLY A 645 -84.99 98.05 20.98
N VAL A 646 -85.20 97.39 22.12
CA VAL A 646 -86.48 97.43 22.87
C VAL A 646 -86.41 98.31 24.13
N ASN A 647 -85.24 98.83 24.52
CA ASN A 647 -85.10 99.53 25.80
C ASN A 647 -84.29 100.84 25.70
N ALA A 648 -84.76 101.80 24.88
CA ALA A 648 -84.31 103.19 24.97
C ALA A 648 -85.38 104.17 24.47
N SER A 649 -86.14 104.77 25.39
CA SER A 649 -86.65 106.16 25.39
C SER A 649 -87.54 106.39 26.62
N PRO A 650 -87.69 107.61 27.17
CA PRO A 650 -86.80 108.79 27.12
C PRO A 650 -86.67 109.49 28.49
N GLN A 651 -85.70 110.40 28.65
CA GLN A 651 -85.93 111.68 29.34
C GLN A 651 -84.81 112.72 29.07
N SER A 652 -85.31 113.94 28.85
CA SER A 652 -84.70 115.27 28.58
C SER A 652 -83.99 115.49 27.26
#